data_AF-A0A9E1YMK9-F1
#
_entry.id   AF-A0A9E1YMK9-F1
#
_cell.length_a   1.000
_cell.length_b   1.000
_cell.length_c   1.000
_cell.angle_alpha   90.00
_cell.angle_beta   90.00
_cell.angle_gamma   90.00
#
_symmetry.space_group_name_H-M   'P 1'
#
loop_
_entity.id
_entity.type
_entity.pdbx_description
1 polymer ?
#
loop_
_entity_poly.entity_id
_entity_poly.type
_entity_poly.pdbx_seq_one_letter_code
_entity_poly.pdbx_strand_id
1 'polypeptide(L)'
;MLEFLQYLGKFHPVILHLPIGALYFTFFLSVSEKVIKENFLYPIRIGLGFSFVFAVISCFLGYFLSLSGDYGEETLNIHMWLGISTAVFTGSLLWIHKKGIYKKHFIPFFGFTIVLLTITGHYGGSMTHGEGFLNLPEAKNEITFYQKDSLNLYTEVIRPILDNKCVKCHNPSKTKGELLLTSEQNILKGGKSGNILVANNSLESHLYNYPNLPLEEDLHMPPKGNSQLKKHEIELIKYWIDSGASFDKLEQTMEMDLNLTKNLASFFPKPNLIAPLPNRNDLDKLQNLNFRLERNSNENNFIEAKFLGKELQSKHLKALLKIKNQLIKLDLSNTNLDDNLISKLKNLENLKYLKLNDTEISDKGLVSINKSAESLNLNNTSVTYEGLVTFLENSNLKKAYLWNTNISIDNQKELNENYTTEFNFGAKNFAKGMPLSIPVLISEQTLFKDSLLIEIYKSIGNPKFRYTTNGDEPDSLSTLYTERVKINKTLTFKAKAFKKGWKSSKTLTVDYVKTGGLITEHQLKTGPDVRYKNVNRLFDGALGALDFRSGHWNGFIKNNEDSVDKMSSSGDLIVEINIPKKNPPNYIGIHALTSIPAYITFPKKIELFDISSGNEVLISSKVMPKPVANEIPELKMYKMPLNKKNLDKVKLVITSNKKLPEGHPAEGEPAWLFVSEIIFLL
;
A
#
# COMPACT_ATOMS: atom_id res chain seq x y z
N MET A 1 21.73 38.02 -17.33
CA MET A 1 22.53 36.77 -17.41
C MET A 1 22.91 36.25 -16.03
N LEU A 2 23.48 37.08 -15.16
CA LEU A 2 23.85 36.70 -13.78
C LEU A 2 22.65 36.18 -12.94
N GLU A 3 21.51 36.88 -12.97
CA GLU A 3 20.28 36.46 -12.25
C GLU A 3 19.74 35.11 -12.74
N PHE A 4 19.86 34.84 -14.05
CA PHE A 4 19.44 33.56 -14.62
C PHE A 4 20.34 32.41 -14.15
N LEU A 5 21.65 32.65 -14.05
CA LEU A 5 22.59 31.67 -13.49
C LEU A 5 22.29 31.42 -12.00
N GLN A 6 22.09 32.47 -11.20
CA GLN A 6 21.70 32.34 -9.79
C GLN A 6 20.38 31.58 -9.61
N TYR A 7 19.40 31.80 -10.51
CA TYR A 7 18.15 31.03 -10.52
C TYR A 7 18.39 29.54 -10.77
N LEU A 8 19.22 29.19 -11.76
CA LEU A 8 19.61 27.79 -11.99
C LEU A 8 20.34 27.19 -10.79
N GLY A 9 21.18 27.98 -10.10
CA GLY A 9 21.87 27.54 -8.89
C GLY A 9 20.94 27.03 -7.79
N LYS A 10 19.70 27.54 -7.69
CA LYS A 10 18.69 27.08 -6.72
C LYS A 10 18.31 25.59 -6.87
N PHE A 11 18.63 24.97 -8.01
CA PHE A 11 18.42 23.54 -8.23
C PHE A 11 19.55 22.66 -7.68
N HIS A 12 20.67 23.23 -7.20
CA HIS A 12 21.77 22.46 -6.63
C HIS A 12 21.31 21.49 -5.51
N PRO A 13 20.51 21.90 -4.50
CA PRO A 13 19.99 20.99 -3.47
C PRO A 13 19.13 19.85 -4.01
N VAL A 14 18.42 20.08 -5.11
CA VAL A 14 17.56 19.07 -5.74
C VAL A 14 18.39 18.02 -6.48
N ILE A 15 19.38 18.47 -7.25
CA ILE A 15 20.19 17.61 -8.10
C ILE A 15 21.25 16.85 -7.29
N LEU A 16 21.77 17.42 -6.20
CA LEU A 16 22.84 16.78 -5.42
C LEU A 16 22.43 15.46 -4.77
N HIS A 17 21.13 15.20 -4.55
CA HIS A 17 20.67 13.93 -3.98
C HIS A 17 20.82 12.73 -4.93
N LEU A 18 20.74 12.98 -6.24
CA LEU A 18 20.86 11.94 -7.27
C LEU A 18 22.22 11.24 -7.26
N PRO A 19 23.37 11.95 -7.36
CA PRO A 19 24.67 11.30 -7.33
C PRO A 19 24.99 10.71 -5.95
N ILE A 20 24.50 11.29 -4.86
CA ILE A 20 24.74 10.78 -3.50
C ILE A 20 24.12 9.39 -3.33
N GLY A 21 22.80 9.27 -3.56
CA GLY A 21 22.09 8.00 -3.38
C GLY A 21 22.62 6.92 -4.33
N ALA A 22 22.86 7.28 -5.59
CA ALA A 22 23.42 6.36 -6.57
C ALA A 22 24.83 5.87 -6.18
N LEU A 23 25.69 6.74 -5.65
CA LEU A 23 27.05 6.38 -5.28
C LEU A 23 27.09 5.43 -4.06
N TYR A 24 26.27 5.69 -3.03
CA TYR A 24 26.12 4.79 -1.87
C TYR A 24 25.55 3.42 -2.28
N PHE A 25 24.51 3.40 -3.11
CA PHE A 25 23.93 2.14 -3.61
C PHE A 25 24.93 1.35 -4.45
N THR A 26 25.71 2.04 -5.29
CA THR A 26 26.74 1.41 -6.12
C THR A 26 27.90 0.87 -5.28
N PHE A 27 28.26 1.56 -4.20
CA PHE A 27 29.21 1.06 -3.22
C PHE A 27 28.71 -0.21 -2.52
N PHE A 28 27.43 -0.20 -2.09
CA PHE A 28 26.78 -1.39 -1.52
C PHE A 28 26.84 -2.56 -2.51
N LEU A 29 26.42 -2.39 -3.76
CA LEU A 29 26.52 -3.43 -4.78
C LEU A 29 27.95 -3.96 -4.96
N SER A 30 28.95 -3.07 -4.94
CA SER A 30 30.37 -3.43 -5.07
C SER A 30 30.87 -4.27 -3.88
N VAL A 31 30.35 -4.03 -2.67
CA VAL A 31 30.65 -4.85 -1.47
C VAL A 31 29.88 -6.17 -1.51
N SER A 32 28.59 -6.13 -1.84
CA SER A 32 27.70 -7.30 -1.94
C SER A 32 28.16 -8.29 -2.99
N GLU A 33 28.77 -7.84 -4.09
CA GLU A 33 29.40 -8.70 -5.10
C GLU A 33 30.39 -9.70 -4.47
N LYS A 34 31.19 -9.24 -3.49
CA LYS A 34 32.15 -10.11 -2.78
C LYS A 34 31.51 -11.08 -1.80
N VAL A 35 30.37 -10.70 -1.21
CA VAL A 35 29.68 -11.49 -0.19
C VAL A 35 28.81 -12.57 -0.83
N ILE A 36 28.06 -12.19 -1.88
CA ILE A 36 27.07 -13.04 -2.54
C ILE A 36 27.72 -13.90 -3.65
N LYS A 37 28.95 -13.56 -4.08
CA LYS A 37 29.68 -14.24 -5.17
C LYS A 37 28.95 -14.22 -6.53
N GLU A 38 28.04 -13.26 -6.70
CA GLU A 38 27.36 -12.95 -7.96
C GLU A 38 28.10 -11.85 -8.72
N ASN A 39 27.86 -11.70 -10.03
CA ASN A 39 28.55 -10.72 -10.87
C ASN A 39 27.67 -9.48 -11.13
N PHE A 40 28.05 -8.33 -10.60
CA PHE A 40 27.30 -7.07 -10.70
C PHE A 40 28.00 -6.03 -11.60
N LEU A 41 28.85 -6.47 -12.51
CA LEU A 41 29.68 -5.62 -13.36
C LEU A 41 28.87 -4.55 -14.14
N TYR A 42 27.73 -4.89 -14.74
CA TYR A 42 26.89 -3.91 -15.45
C TYR A 42 26.17 -2.92 -14.51
N PRO A 43 25.46 -3.37 -13.45
CA PRO A 43 24.89 -2.48 -12.45
C PRO A 43 25.89 -1.46 -11.87
N ILE A 44 27.10 -1.91 -11.52
CA ILE A 44 28.13 -1.04 -10.95
C ILE A 44 28.59 0.02 -11.95
N ARG A 45 28.74 -0.32 -13.25
CA ARG A 45 29.09 0.66 -14.29
C ARG A 45 28.01 1.71 -14.49
N ILE A 46 26.75 1.29 -14.54
CA ILE A 46 25.61 2.20 -14.70
C ILE A 46 25.52 3.14 -13.51
N GLY A 47 25.65 2.60 -12.28
CA GLY A 47 25.62 3.37 -11.06
C GLY A 47 26.74 4.42 -10.96
N LEU A 48 27.98 4.04 -11.28
CA LEU A 48 29.11 4.98 -11.32
C LEU A 48 28.96 6.03 -12.42
N GLY A 49 28.48 5.64 -13.61
CA GLY A 49 28.23 6.56 -14.72
C GLY A 49 27.16 7.60 -14.39
N PHE A 50 26.04 7.16 -13.82
CA PHE A 50 24.98 8.03 -13.34
C PHE A 50 25.50 8.98 -12.25
N SER A 51 26.22 8.45 -11.26
CA SER A 51 26.79 9.26 -10.18
C SER A 51 27.76 10.32 -10.69
N PHE A 52 28.62 9.99 -11.65
CA PHE A 52 29.58 10.93 -12.22
C PHE A 52 28.90 12.09 -12.96
N VAL A 53 27.95 11.78 -13.86
CA VAL A 53 27.25 12.80 -14.66
C VAL A 53 26.54 13.80 -13.76
N PHE A 54 25.76 13.31 -12.79
CA PHE A 54 25.02 14.20 -11.90
C PHE A 54 25.91 14.90 -10.87
N ALA A 55 27.07 14.33 -10.49
CA ALA A 55 28.04 15.03 -9.66
C ALA A 55 28.65 16.25 -10.38
N VAL A 56 28.97 16.11 -11.67
CA VAL A 56 29.47 17.24 -12.48
C VAL A 56 28.41 18.32 -12.63
N ILE A 57 27.16 17.95 -12.94
CA ILE A 57 26.04 18.91 -13.02
C ILE A 57 25.86 19.62 -11.67
N SER A 58 25.90 18.87 -10.56
CA SER A 58 25.80 19.43 -9.21
C SER A 58 26.89 20.46 -8.92
N CYS A 59 28.14 20.21 -9.34
CA CYS A 59 29.25 21.17 -9.18
C CYS A 59 28.98 22.49 -9.92
N PHE A 60 28.49 22.44 -11.17
CA PHE A 60 28.14 23.65 -11.92
C PHE A 60 26.99 24.43 -11.28
N LEU A 61 25.94 23.74 -10.86
CA LEU A 61 24.81 24.39 -10.16
C LEU A 61 25.24 24.97 -8.82
N GLY A 62 26.13 24.29 -8.10
CA GLY A 62 26.71 24.79 -6.84
C GLY A 62 27.53 26.06 -7.03
N TYR A 63 28.32 26.12 -8.10
CA TYR A 63 29.03 27.34 -8.50
C TYR A 63 28.07 28.48 -8.85
N PHE A 64 26.96 28.21 -9.55
CA PHE A 64 25.97 29.25 -9.81
C PHE A 64 25.26 29.73 -8.55
N LEU A 65 25.04 28.83 -7.58
CA LEU A 65 24.45 29.16 -6.30
C LEU A 65 25.39 30.04 -5.45
N SER A 66 26.70 29.83 -5.53
CA SER A 66 27.69 30.61 -4.77
C SER A 66 27.73 32.09 -5.18
N LEU A 67 27.33 32.41 -6.43
CA LEU A 67 27.23 33.78 -6.93
C LEU A 67 26.16 34.64 -6.23
N SER A 68 25.33 34.07 -5.35
CA SER A 68 24.32 34.80 -4.56
C SER A 68 24.90 35.58 -3.37
N GLY A 69 26.11 35.25 -2.91
CA GLY A 69 26.73 35.89 -1.74
C GLY A 69 26.08 35.55 -0.39
N ASP A 70 25.22 34.52 -0.35
CA ASP A 70 24.41 34.18 0.83
C ASP A 70 25.13 33.28 1.87
N TYR A 71 26.40 32.91 1.66
CA TYR A 71 27.17 31.94 2.45
C TYR A 71 28.55 32.50 2.85
N GLY A 72 29.07 32.09 4.01
CA GLY A 72 30.41 32.48 4.47
C GLY A 72 31.52 31.98 3.55
N GLU A 73 32.50 32.83 3.24
CA GLU A 73 33.53 32.56 2.22
C GLU A 73 34.38 31.32 2.52
N GLU A 74 34.76 31.09 3.78
CA GLU A 74 35.65 29.99 4.17
C GLU A 74 34.98 28.61 4.03
N THR A 75 33.80 28.44 4.63
CA THR A 75 33.04 27.17 4.58
C THR A 75 32.58 26.84 3.16
N LEU A 76 32.20 27.86 2.39
CA LEU A 76 31.87 27.74 0.98
C LEU A 76 33.05 27.23 0.15
N ASN A 77 34.25 27.77 0.36
CA ASN A 77 35.45 27.35 -0.38
C ASN A 77 35.80 25.89 -0.09
N ILE A 78 35.76 25.48 1.19
CA ILE A 78 36.01 24.10 1.60
C ILE A 78 35.00 23.15 0.94
N HIS A 79 33.70 23.45 1.02
CA HIS A 79 32.67 22.62 0.42
C HIS A 79 32.82 22.51 -1.11
N MET A 80 33.12 23.63 -1.79
CA MET A 80 33.29 23.66 -3.23
C MET A 80 34.40 22.71 -3.70
N TRP A 81 35.58 22.79 -3.08
CA TRP A 81 36.72 21.94 -3.45
C TRP A 81 36.51 20.47 -3.10
N LEU A 82 35.84 20.17 -1.99
CA LEU A 82 35.46 18.81 -1.63
C LEU A 82 34.44 18.20 -2.62
N GLY A 83 33.47 19.01 -3.09
CA GLY A 83 32.51 18.61 -4.11
C GLY A 83 33.16 18.28 -5.45
N ILE A 84 34.04 19.16 -5.94
CA ILE A 84 34.80 18.94 -7.18
C ILE A 84 35.68 17.69 -7.05
N SER A 85 36.37 17.53 -5.92
CA SER A 85 37.19 16.35 -5.64
C SER A 85 36.35 15.07 -5.69
N THR A 86 35.18 15.06 -5.06
CA THR A 86 34.26 13.90 -5.08
C THR A 86 33.84 13.53 -6.50
N ALA A 87 33.56 14.50 -7.37
CA ALA A 87 33.23 14.26 -8.77
C ALA A 87 34.40 13.63 -9.56
N VAL A 88 35.62 14.14 -9.36
CA VAL A 88 36.85 13.62 -10.00
C VAL A 88 37.15 12.18 -9.57
N PHE A 89 37.03 11.88 -8.27
CA PHE A 89 37.23 10.52 -7.74
C PHE A 89 36.16 9.56 -8.24
N THR A 90 34.91 10.01 -8.38
CA THR A 90 33.83 9.21 -8.99
C THR A 90 34.10 8.90 -10.46
N GLY A 91 34.61 9.87 -11.24
CA GLY A 91 35.04 9.65 -12.62
C GLY A 91 36.22 8.67 -12.71
N SER A 92 37.16 8.76 -11.76
CA SER A 92 38.31 7.86 -11.67
C SER A 92 37.89 6.42 -11.35
N LEU A 93 36.91 6.23 -10.43
CA LEU A 93 36.29 4.93 -10.16
C LEU A 93 35.67 4.32 -11.41
N LEU A 94 34.91 5.11 -12.18
CA LEU A 94 34.30 4.66 -13.42
C LEU A 94 35.36 4.21 -14.44
N TRP A 95 36.44 4.98 -14.59
CA TRP A 95 37.53 4.68 -15.50
C TRP A 95 38.28 3.38 -15.11
N ILE A 96 38.66 3.25 -13.83
CA ILE A 96 39.32 2.05 -13.28
C ILE A 96 38.43 0.81 -13.48
N HIS A 97 37.14 0.94 -13.18
CA HIS A 97 36.17 -0.15 -13.33
C HIS A 97 35.96 -0.56 -14.80
N LYS A 98 35.96 0.41 -15.73
CA LYS A 98 35.87 0.15 -17.18
C LYS A 98 37.11 -0.58 -17.73
N LYS A 99 38.31 -0.22 -17.24
CA LYS A 99 39.60 -0.79 -17.69
C LYS A 99 39.90 -2.20 -17.15
N GLY A 100 39.09 -2.73 -16.23
CA GLY A 100 39.31 -4.07 -15.70
C GLY A 100 40.40 -4.15 -14.61
N ILE A 101 40.94 -3.02 -14.17
CA ILE A 101 42.05 -2.91 -13.21
C ILE A 101 41.51 -2.94 -11.75
N TYR A 102 40.45 -3.72 -11.49
CA TYR A 102 39.65 -3.60 -10.25
C TYR A 102 39.98 -4.64 -9.16
N LYS A 103 40.89 -5.59 -9.40
CA LYS A 103 40.94 -6.82 -8.58
C LYS A 103 41.56 -6.72 -7.17
N LYS A 104 42.08 -5.56 -6.73
CA LYS A 104 42.55 -5.41 -5.33
C LYS A 104 42.27 -4.06 -4.67
N HIS A 105 42.46 -2.93 -5.37
CA HIS A 105 42.37 -1.59 -4.76
C HIS A 105 41.06 -0.83 -5.03
N PHE A 106 40.13 -1.41 -5.79
CA PHE A 106 38.89 -0.73 -6.17
C PHE A 106 37.98 -0.41 -4.98
N ILE A 107 37.68 -1.39 -4.11
CA ILE A 107 36.80 -1.17 -2.95
C ILE A 107 37.42 -0.19 -1.94
N PRO A 108 38.71 -0.28 -1.56
CA PRO A 108 39.33 0.73 -0.70
C PRO A 108 39.27 2.15 -1.29
N PHE A 109 39.53 2.30 -2.59
CA PHE A 109 39.44 3.59 -3.27
C PHE A 109 38.00 4.12 -3.34
N PHE A 110 37.02 3.23 -3.49
CA PHE A 110 35.60 3.58 -3.43
C PHE A 110 35.21 3.99 -1.99
N GLY A 111 35.64 3.25 -0.98
CA GLY A 111 35.44 3.61 0.43
C GLY A 111 36.00 5.01 0.76
N PHE A 112 37.20 5.33 0.27
CA PHE A 112 37.76 6.68 0.38
C PHE A 112 36.87 7.74 -0.27
N THR A 113 36.32 7.45 -1.46
CA THR A 113 35.40 8.36 -2.15
C THR A 113 34.09 8.57 -1.36
N ILE A 114 33.58 7.54 -0.68
CA ILE A 114 32.42 7.65 0.21
C ILE A 114 32.72 8.51 1.45
N VAL A 115 33.92 8.38 2.03
CA VAL A 115 34.36 9.24 3.14
C VAL A 115 34.44 10.69 2.68
N LEU A 116 35.05 10.94 1.52
CA LEU A 116 35.13 12.27 0.92
C LEU A 116 33.73 12.87 0.66
N LEU A 117 32.80 12.08 0.15
CA LEU A 117 31.40 12.50 -0.04
C LEU A 117 30.72 12.84 1.29
N THR A 118 30.95 12.04 2.34
CA THR A 118 30.41 12.28 3.68
C THR A 118 30.89 13.62 4.24
N ILE A 119 32.19 13.90 4.12
CA ILE A 119 32.77 15.18 4.55
C ILE A 119 32.21 16.35 3.72
N THR A 120 32.08 16.17 2.41
CA THR A 120 31.45 17.16 1.51
C THR A 120 30.02 17.48 1.97
N GLY A 121 29.24 16.45 2.29
CA GLY A 121 27.87 16.57 2.80
C GLY A 121 27.79 17.24 4.17
N HIS A 122 28.76 16.98 5.06
CA HIS A 122 28.84 17.67 6.36
C HIS A 122 28.97 19.18 6.19
N TYR A 123 29.93 19.65 5.39
CA TYR A 123 30.07 21.10 5.13
C TYR A 123 28.88 21.68 4.37
N GLY A 124 28.22 20.90 3.48
CA GLY A 124 26.96 21.30 2.84
C GLY A 124 25.81 21.51 3.84
N GLY A 125 25.69 20.61 4.83
CA GLY A 125 24.73 20.72 5.92
C GLY A 125 25.03 21.92 6.84
N SER A 126 26.30 22.12 7.19
CA SER A 126 26.72 23.26 8.03
C SER A 126 26.41 24.62 7.40
N MET A 127 26.52 24.75 6.07
CA MET A 127 26.14 25.98 5.36
C MET A 127 24.63 26.24 5.33
N THR A 128 23.80 25.20 5.39
CA THR A 128 22.33 25.32 5.26
C THR A 128 21.61 25.36 6.60
N HIS A 129 22.17 24.70 7.60
CA HIS A 129 21.57 24.53 8.93
C HIS A 129 22.40 25.11 10.08
N GLY A 130 23.59 25.64 9.80
CA GLY A 130 24.51 26.21 10.81
C GLY A 130 25.54 25.19 11.32
N GLU A 131 26.60 25.71 11.96
CA GLU A 131 27.63 24.88 12.59
C GLU A 131 27.04 24.00 13.70
N GLY A 132 27.42 22.72 13.71
CA GLY A 132 26.96 21.76 14.70
C GLY A 132 25.62 21.07 14.41
N PHE A 133 25.01 21.29 13.24
CA PHE A 133 23.75 20.62 12.84
C PHE A 133 23.81 19.07 12.91
N LEU A 134 24.98 18.49 12.60
CA LEU A 134 25.20 17.03 12.64
C LEU A 134 25.86 16.56 13.95
N ASN A 135 26.06 17.44 14.93
CA ASN A 135 26.54 17.02 16.24
C ASN A 135 25.47 16.11 16.87
N LEU A 136 25.93 15.02 17.50
CA LEU A 136 25.04 14.18 18.29
C LEU A 136 24.35 15.07 19.34
N PRO A 137 23.02 15.00 19.48
CA PRO A 137 22.35 15.72 20.55
C PRO A 137 22.95 15.26 21.87
N GLU A 138 23.43 16.20 22.68
CA GLU A 138 23.72 15.90 24.07
C GLU A 138 22.46 15.30 24.70
N ALA A 139 22.62 14.20 25.44
CA ALA A 139 21.52 13.53 26.10
C ALA A 139 20.88 14.51 27.10
N LYS A 140 19.82 15.19 26.67
CA LYS A 140 18.99 16.00 27.56
C LYS A 140 18.32 15.03 28.53
N ASN A 141 18.67 15.17 29.81
CA ASN A 141 17.96 14.54 30.90
C ASN A 141 16.47 14.79 30.75
N GLU A 142 15.69 13.73 30.85
CA GLU A 142 14.23 13.74 30.77
C GLU A 142 13.67 14.79 31.73
N ILE A 143 13.00 15.81 31.17
CA ILE A 143 12.30 16.80 31.96
C ILE A 143 11.03 16.14 32.48
N THR A 144 11.08 15.69 33.73
CA THR A 144 9.88 15.46 34.54
C THR A 144 9.31 16.83 34.89
N PHE A 145 8.15 17.16 34.32
CA PHE A 145 7.42 18.39 34.66
C PHE A 145 6.85 18.27 36.08
N TYR A 146 7.55 18.86 37.04
CA TYR A 146 6.91 19.42 38.23
C TYR A 146 6.41 20.82 37.87
N GLN A 147 5.24 21.18 38.42
CA GLN A 147 4.75 22.55 38.43
C GLN A 147 5.89 23.45 38.91
N LYS A 148 6.48 24.23 37.99
CA LYS A 148 7.70 24.99 38.26
C LYS A 148 7.28 26.36 38.76
N ASP A 149 7.51 26.60 40.06
CA ASP A 149 7.13 27.86 40.72
C ASP A 149 7.92 29.06 40.18
N SER A 150 9.04 28.83 39.51
CA SER A 150 9.89 29.86 38.92
C SER A 150 10.42 29.50 37.53
N LEU A 151 10.40 30.45 36.60
CA LEU A 151 10.74 30.26 35.18
C LEU A 151 11.81 31.27 34.75
N ASN A 152 12.90 30.84 34.11
CA ASN A 152 13.79 31.78 33.42
C ASN A 152 13.23 32.05 32.02
N LEU A 153 12.59 33.21 31.86
CA LEU A 153 11.87 33.56 30.62
C LEU A 153 12.79 33.59 29.40
N TYR A 154 14.02 34.10 29.55
CA TYR A 154 14.96 34.16 28.43
C TYR A 154 15.40 32.77 27.98
N THR A 155 15.97 31.98 28.88
CA THR A 155 16.59 30.68 28.56
C THR A 155 15.57 29.65 28.09
N GLU A 156 14.39 29.64 28.71
CA GLU A 156 13.38 28.59 28.48
C GLU A 156 12.37 28.95 27.39
N VAL A 157 12.18 30.24 27.07
CA VAL A 157 11.17 30.70 26.12
C VAL A 157 11.76 31.55 25.00
N ILE A 158 12.43 32.67 25.31
CA ILE A 158 12.90 33.61 24.29
C ILE A 158 14.04 33.03 23.44
N ARG A 159 15.04 32.40 24.06
CA ARG A 159 16.19 31.80 23.36
C ARG A 159 15.76 30.73 22.33
N PRO A 160 14.87 29.77 22.66
CA PRO A 160 14.31 28.86 21.65
C PRO A 160 13.61 29.56 20.46
N ILE A 161 12.92 30.68 20.71
CA ILE A 161 12.31 31.49 19.63
C ILE A 161 13.42 32.09 18.74
N LEU A 162 14.44 32.71 19.34
CA LEU A 162 15.56 33.29 18.61
C LEU A 162 16.35 32.25 17.81
N ASP A 163 16.64 31.09 18.39
CA ASP A 163 17.38 30.00 17.76
C ASP A 163 16.65 29.50 16.50
N ASN A 164 15.32 29.35 16.58
CA ASN A 164 14.51 28.82 15.50
C ASN A 164 14.23 29.86 14.40
N LYS A 165 14.00 31.12 14.78
CA LYS A 165 13.49 32.16 13.88
C LYS A 165 14.57 33.10 13.35
N CYS A 166 15.62 33.33 14.14
CA CYS A 166 16.56 34.44 13.90
C CYS A 166 18.00 33.95 13.67
N VAL A 167 18.49 32.99 14.46
CA VAL A 167 19.90 32.52 14.42
C VAL A 167 20.27 31.92 13.07
N LYS A 168 19.31 31.37 12.31
CA LYS A 168 19.55 30.88 10.93
C LYS A 168 20.25 31.90 10.01
N CYS A 169 20.00 33.20 10.20
CA CYS A 169 20.60 34.29 9.42
C CYS A 169 21.50 35.24 10.22
N HIS A 170 21.61 35.04 11.53
CA HIS A 170 22.37 35.87 12.48
C HIS A 170 23.30 35.00 13.34
N ASN A 171 24.18 34.26 12.69
CA ASN A 171 25.16 33.36 13.30
C ASN A 171 26.58 33.62 12.74
N PRO A 172 27.65 33.10 13.35
CA PRO A 172 29.03 33.33 12.90
C PRO A 172 29.29 33.01 11.43
N SER A 173 28.62 31.99 10.88
CA SER A 173 28.79 31.55 9.50
C SER A 173 27.93 32.34 8.50
N LYS A 174 26.89 33.05 8.97
CA LYS A 174 25.98 33.89 8.19
C LYS A 174 25.52 35.08 9.02
N THR A 175 26.17 36.23 8.82
CA THR A 175 26.05 37.46 9.62
C THR A 175 25.28 38.56 8.88
N LYS A 176 24.00 38.32 8.52
CA LYS A 176 23.22 39.37 7.84
C LYS A 176 23.06 40.60 8.74
N GLY A 177 23.35 41.77 8.17
CA GLY A 177 23.31 43.05 8.90
C GLY A 177 24.33 43.19 10.03
N GLU A 178 25.43 42.41 9.99
CA GLU A 178 26.49 42.36 11.03
C GLU A 178 25.96 41.99 12.43
N LEU A 179 24.76 41.42 12.51
CA LEU A 179 24.10 41.03 13.75
C LEU A 179 24.36 39.57 14.07
N LEU A 180 24.75 39.30 15.32
CA LEU A 180 24.91 37.97 15.89
C LEU A 180 23.91 37.78 17.04
N LEU A 181 23.22 36.65 17.08
CA LEU A 181 22.22 36.33 18.13
C LEU A 181 22.58 35.05 18.92
N THR A 182 23.79 34.54 18.75
CA THR A 182 24.24 33.26 19.33
C THR A 182 24.70 33.35 20.79
N SER A 183 24.83 34.55 21.35
CA SER A 183 25.18 34.77 22.76
C SER A 183 24.57 36.06 23.29
N GLU A 184 24.42 36.19 24.60
CA GLU A 184 23.89 37.38 25.27
C GLU A 184 24.73 38.63 24.96
N GLN A 185 26.06 38.48 24.97
CA GLN A 185 26.99 39.54 24.61
C GLN A 185 26.77 40.01 23.17
N ASN A 186 26.49 39.09 22.25
CA ASN A 186 26.22 39.41 20.85
C ASN A 186 24.86 40.14 20.67
N ILE A 187 23.84 39.74 21.43
CA ILE A 187 22.53 40.41 21.44
C ILE A 187 22.68 41.86 21.93
N LEU A 188 23.43 42.08 23.01
CA LEU A 188 23.69 43.42 23.57
C LEU A 188 24.56 44.29 22.66
N LYS A 189 25.47 43.68 21.89
CA LYS A 189 26.33 44.40 20.93
C LYS A 189 25.54 44.98 19.75
N GLY A 190 24.43 44.35 19.36
CA GLY A 190 23.62 44.78 18.22
C GLY A 190 24.30 44.52 16.87
N GLY A 191 23.80 45.19 15.83
CA GLY A 191 24.31 45.04 14.46
C GLY A 191 24.43 46.39 13.75
N LYS A 192 24.48 46.36 12.41
CA LYS A 192 24.63 47.57 11.56
C LYS A 192 23.52 48.61 11.77
N SER A 193 22.33 48.17 12.17
CA SER A 193 21.19 49.05 12.50
C SER A 193 21.21 49.57 13.95
N GLY A 194 22.31 49.39 14.69
CA GLY A 194 22.44 49.79 16.08
C GLY A 194 21.91 48.77 17.07
N ASN A 195 21.50 49.26 18.24
CA ASN A 195 21.02 48.43 19.35
C ASN A 195 19.70 47.76 18.97
N ILE A 196 19.64 46.44 19.11
CA ILE A 196 18.42 45.67 18.83
C ILE A 196 17.54 45.48 20.07
N LEU A 197 18.09 45.77 21.25
CA LEU A 197 17.49 45.52 22.55
C LEU A 197 17.68 46.75 23.45
N VAL A 198 16.58 47.36 23.86
CA VAL A 198 16.51 48.46 24.82
C VAL A 198 15.65 48.01 25.99
N ALA A 199 16.30 47.70 27.12
CA ALA A 199 15.62 47.18 28.30
C ALA A 199 14.52 48.14 28.80
N ASN A 200 13.38 47.59 29.21
CA ASN A 200 12.16 48.29 29.63
C ASN A 200 11.44 49.09 28.51
N ASN A 201 11.87 48.99 27.25
CA ASN A 201 11.22 49.67 26.14
C ASN A 201 11.22 48.82 24.86
N SER A 202 10.17 48.01 24.69
CA SER A 202 9.96 47.21 23.48
C SER A 202 9.77 48.07 22.22
N LEU A 203 9.18 49.26 22.32
CA LEU A 203 8.92 50.14 21.17
C LEU A 203 10.18 50.76 20.57
N GLU A 204 11.28 50.82 21.32
CA GLU A 204 12.60 51.25 20.82
C GLU A 204 13.50 50.05 20.47
N SER A 205 13.03 48.83 20.69
CA SER A 205 13.80 47.62 20.45
C SER A 205 13.50 47.04 19.06
N HIS A 206 14.50 47.04 18.16
CA HIS A 206 14.34 46.43 16.83
C HIS A 206 13.94 44.95 16.88
N LEU A 207 14.32 44.24 17.95
CA LEU A 207 13.94 42.85 18.19
C LEU A 207 12.41 42.66 18.29
N TYR A 208 11.66 43.70 18.66
CA TYR A 208 10.19 43.72 18.65
C TYR A 208 9.63 44.41 17.41
N ASN A 209 10.22 45.52 16.97
CA ASN A 209 9.65 46.33 15.88
C ASN A 209 9.74 45.66 14.51
N TYR A 210 10.89 45.07 14.16
CA TYR A 210 11.12 44.53 12.82
C TYR A 210 10.22 43.33 12.48
N PRO A 211 9.90 42.41 13.42
CA PRO A 211 8.88 41.39 13.21
C PRO A 211 7.46 41.92 13.00
N ASN A 212 7.16 43.15 13.43
CA ASN A 212 5.83 43.77 13.29
C ASN A 212 5.67 44.61 12.02
N LEU A 213 6.73 44.79 11.23
CA LEU A 213 6.64 45.48 9.93
C LEU A 213 5.82 44.66 8.91
N PRO A 214 5.25 45.28 7.88
CA PRO A 214 4.71 44.54 6.73
C PRO A 214 5.75 43.61 6.10
N LEU A 215 5.31 42.44 5.59
CA LEU A 215 6.18 41.39 5.03
C LEU A 215 6.96 41.84 3.78
N GLU A 216 6.50 42.92 3.15
CA GLU A 216 7.07 43.53 1.96
C GLU A 216 8.21 44.51 2.26
N GLU A 217 8.39 44.93 3.52
CA GLU A 217 9.44 45.85 3.92
C GLU A 217 10.80 45.16 4.00
N ASP A 218 11.86 45.81 3.52
CA ASP A 218 13.23 45.27 3.52
C ASP A 218 13.78 45.01 4.94
N LEU A 219 13.28 45.77 5.92
CA LEU A 219 13.66 45.63 7.34
C LEU A 219 12.83 44.58 8.08
N HIS A 220 11.82 43.98 7.44
CA HIS A 220 11.02 42.95 8.08
C HIS A 220 11.86 41.70 8.36
N MET A 221 11.84 41.26 9.63
CA MET A 221 12.60 40.11 10.08
C MET A 221 11.70 39.13 10.83
N PRO A 222 11.65 37.83 10.47
CA PRO A 222 12.45 37.17 9.43
C PRO A 222 12.00 37.52 7.99
N PRO A 223 12.92 37.56 7.00
CA PRO A 223 12.55 37.92 5.62
C PRO A 223 11.49 37.00 4.98
N LYS A 224 10.82 37.52 3.95
CA LYS A 224 9.83 36.77 3.17
C LYS A 224 10.40 35.41 2.70
N GLY A 225 9.67 34.34 2.98
CA GLY A 225 10.08 32.96 2.68
C GLY A 225 10.74 32.21 3.85
N ASN A 226 11.08 32.89 4.95
CA ASN A 226 11.50 32.25 6.20
C ASN A 226 10.33 32.04 7.18
N SER A 227 10.56 31.20 8.20
CA SER A 227 9.57 30.91 9.24
C SER A 227 9.29 32.16 10.06
N GLN A 228 8.07 32.69 9.94
CA GLN A 228 7.66 33.91 10.65
C GLN A 228 7.37 33.66 12.13
N LEU A 229 7.45 34.71 12.93
CA LEU A 229 7.00 34.67 14.32
C LEU A 229 5.47 34.63 14.36
N LYS A 230 4.95 33.86 15.31
CA LYS A 230 3.53 33.85 15.65
C LYS A 230 3.23 35.04 16.57
N LYS A 231 1.98 35.49 16.57
CA LYS A 231 1.54 36.61 17.42
C LYS A 231 1.90 36.44 18.90
N HIS A 232 1.71 35.24 19.47
CA HIS A 232 2.08 34.96 20.86
C HIS A 232 3.61 34.96 21.11
N GLU A 233 4.42 34.58 20.12
CA GLU A 233 5.89 34.65 20.21
C GLU A 233 6.34 36.12 20.29
N ILE A 234 5.73 37.00 19.48
CA ILE A 234 5.98 38.45 19.50
C ILE A 234 5.55 39.07 20.84
N GLU A 235 4.39 38.67 21.37
CA GLU A 235 3.89 39.14 22.68
C GLU A 235 4.82 38.72 23.82
N LEU A 236 5.41 37.52 23.78
CA LEU A 236 6.36 37.05 24.78
C LEU A 236 7.70 37.80 24.70
N ILE A 237 8.20 38.07 23.50
CA ILE A 237 9.40 38.91 23.30
C ILE A 237 9.14 40.32 23.85
N LYS A 238 7.99 40.91 23.53
CA LYS A 238 7.58 42.22 24.05
C LYS A 238 7.61 42.24 25.58
N TYR A 239 6.96 41.27 26.21
CA TYR A 239 6.91 41.17 27.66
C TYR A 239 8.30 41.00 28.28
N TRP A 240 9.15 40.14 27.72
CA TRP A 240 10.53 39.98 28.21
C TRP A 240 11.32 41.29 28.16
N ILE A 241 11.20 42.06 27.08
CA ILE A 241 11.89 43.35 26.93
C ILE A 241 11.38 44.37 27.95
N ASP A 242 10.06 44.51 28.06
CA ASP A 242 9.41 45.47 28.95
C ASP A 242 9.65 45.12 30.43
N SER A 243 9.85 43.84 30.76
CA SER A 243 10.23 43.35 32.11
C SER A 243 11.72 43.53 32.44
N GLY A 244 12.46 44.26 31.61
CA GLY A 244 13.86 44.61 31.84
C GLY A 244 14.88 43.76 31.07
N ALA A 245 14.43 42.90 30.15
CA ALA A 245 15.28 42.10 29.26
C ALA A 245 16.37 41.28 29.97
N SER A 246 16.04 40.72 31.15
CA SER A 246 17.00 39.95 31.93
C SER A 246 17.25 38.57 31.34
N PHE A 247 18.52 38.17 31.28
CA PHE A 247 18.95 36.84 30.82
C PHE A 247 18.88 35.78 31.93
N ASP A 248 19.07 36.19 33.20
CA ASP A 248 19.21 35.27 34.34
C ASP A 248 18.02 35.28 35.31
N LYS A 249 17.13 36.28 35.23
CA LYS A 249 16.02 36.46 36.19
C LYS A 249 15.04 35.29 36.13
N LEU A 250 14.74 34.74 37.30
CA LEU A 250 13.65 33.80 37.51
C LEU A 250 12.36 34.57 37.81
N GLU A 251 11.34 34.41 36.98
CA GLU A 251 10.01 34.98 37.19
C GLU A 251 9.09 33.96 37.89
N GLN A 252 8.30 34.42 38.85
CA GLN A 252 7.28 33.58 39.48
C GLN A 252 6.06 33.49 38.58
N THR A 253 5.68 32.27 38.20
CA THR A 253 4.60 32.04 37.22
C THR A 253 3.21 32.42 37.74
N MET A 254 3.05 32.55 39.06
CA MET A 254 1.79 32.87 39.74
C MET A 254 1.40 34.36 39.70
N GLU A 255 2.33 35.26 39.39
CA GLU A 255 2.08 36.71 39.36
C GLU A 255 1.78 37.24 37.94
N MET A 256 1.71 36.36 36.94
CA MET A 256 1.58 36.72 35.52
C MET A 256 0.12 36.80 35.06
N ASP A 257 -0.17 37.67 34.08
CA ASP A 257 -1.49 37.81 33.47
C ASP A 257 -1.99 36.50 32.80
N LEU A 258 -3.30 36.26 32.83
CA LEU A 258 -3.97 35.05 32.34
C LEU A 258 -3.71 34.77 30.85
N ASN A 259 -3.58 35.81 30.01
CA ASN A 259 -3.24 35.63 28.59
C ASN A 259 -1.76 35.26 28.42
N LEU A 260 -0.88 35.83 29.24
CA LEU A 260 0.54 35.54 29.24
C LEU A 260 0.82 34.10 29.71
N THR A 261 0.11 33.63 30.74
CA THR A 261 0.19 32.23 31.20
C THR A 261 -0.26 31.24 30.11
N LYS A 262 -1.29 31.56 29.33
CA LYS A 262 -1.72 30.75 28.18
C LYS A 262 -0.68 30.73 27.06
N ASN A 263 -0.09 31.88 26.74
CA ASN A 263 0.98 31.98 25.75
C ASN A 263 2.20 31.16 26.18
N LEU A 264 2.60 31.23 27.45
CA LEU A 264 3.69 30.43 28.03
C LEU A 264 3.39 28.93 28.00
N ALA A 265 2.18 28.53 28.38
CA ALA A 265 1.76 27.13 28.38
C ALA A 265 1.83 26.47 26.98
N SER A 266 1.89 27.26 25.90
CA SER A 266 2.05 26.74 24.54
C SER A 266 3.49 26.30 24.20
N PHE A 267 4.49 26.76 24.97
CA PHE A 267 5.91 26.39 24.80
C PHE A 267 6.32 25.15 25.58
N PHE A 268 5.56 24.82 26.63
CA PHE A 268 5.82 23.64 27.42
C PHE A 268 4.97 22.46 26.90
N PRO A 269 5.53 21.24 26.85
CA PRO A 269 4.73 20.07 26.59
C PRO A 269 3.62 19.97 27.64
N LYS A 270 2.39 19.69 27.17
CA LYS A 270 1.26 19.49 28.07
C LYS A 270 1.62 18.38 29.07
N PRO A 271 1.31 18.53 30.37
CA PRO A 271 1.59 17.49 31.34
C PRO A 271 0.96 16.18 30.87
N ASN A 272 1.76 15.12 30.86
CA ASN A 272 1.26 13.78 30.59
C ASN A 272 0.26 13.43 31.70
N LEU A 273 -1.02 13.33 31.35
CA LEU A 273 -2.02 12.86 32.29
C LEU A 273 -1.67 11.41 32.69
N ILE A 274 -1.48 11.17 33.98
CA ILE A 274 -1.25 9.84 34.54
C ILE A 274 -2.52 9.40 35.24
N ALA A 275 -3.19 8.39 34.68
CA ALA A 275 -4.32 7.74 35.36
C ALA A 275 -3.85 6.98 36.61
N PRO A 276 -4.73 6.73 37.61
CA PRO A 276 -4.41 5.83 38.72
C PRO A 276 -4.18 4.40 38.24
N LEU A 277 -3.33 3.64 38.93
CA LEU A 277 -3.09 2.23 38.61
C LEU A 277 -4.40 1.42 38.60
N PRO A 278 -4.65 0.60 37.56
CA PRO A 278 -5.85 -0.23 37.50
C PRO A 278 -5.77 -1.40 38.48
N ASN A 279 -6.91 -1.79 39.06
CA ASN A 279 -6.99 -2.99 39.87
C ASN A 279 -6.96 -4.23 38.97
N ARG A 280 -5.99 -5.13 39.19
CA ARG A 280 -5.81 -6.37 38.41
C ARG A 280 -7.07 -7.23 38.36
N ASN A 281 -7.78 -7.38 39.48
CA ASN A 281 -9.00 -8.20 39.53
C ASN A 281 -10.12 -7.66 38.64
N ASP A 282 -10.18 -6.34 38.44
CA ASP A 282 -11.18 -5.73 37.57
C ASP A 282 -10.82 -5.87 36.09
N LEU A 283 -9.52 -5.90 35.76
CA LEU A 283 -9.03 -6.23 34.41
C LEU A 283 -9.32 -7.68 34.04
N ASP A 284 -9.02 -8.61 34.95
CA ASP A 284 -9.26 -10.04 34.74
C ASP A 284 -10.76 -10.33 34.55
N LYS A 285 -11.64 -9.65 35.31
CA LYS A 285 -13.09 -9.72 35.11
C LYS A 285 -13.53 -9.23 33.74
N LEU A 286 -12.95 -8.14 33.24
CA LEU A 286 -13.27 -7.62 31.90
C LEU A 286 -12.83 -8.60 30.80
N GLN A 287 -11.64 -9.20 30.92
CA GLN A 287 -11.17 -10.21 29.99
C GLN A 287 -12.09 -11.44 29.96
N ASN A 288 -12.50 -11.93 31.14
CA ASN A 288 -13.48 -13.02 31.27
C ASN A 288 -14.87 -12.67 30.71
N LEU A 289 -15.16 -11.37 30.57
CA LEU A 289 -16.37 -10.83 29.95
C LEU A 289 -16.17 -10.49 28.46
N ASN A 290 -15.20 -11.11 27.78
CA ASN A 290 -14.89 -10.94 26.35
C ASN A 290 -14.46 -9.52 25.96
N PHE A 291 -13.83 -8.78 26.86
CA PHE A 291 -13.11 -7.55 26.50
C PHE A 291 -11.65 -7.84 26.19
N ARG A 292 -11.17 -7.34 25.06
CA ARG A 292 -9.74 -7.16 24.81
C ARG A 292 -9.31 -5.83 25.41
N LEU A 293 -8.28 -5.88 26.25
CA LEU A 293 -7.72 -4.72 26.93
C LEU A 293 -6.29 -4.46 26.43
N GLU A 294 -5.96 -3.20 26.18
CA GLU A 294 -4.63 -2.77 25.77
C GLU A 294 -4.16 -1.58 26.60
N ARG A 295 -2.87 -1.51 26.87
CA ARG A 295 -2.26 -0.34 27.52
C ARG A 295 -2.08 0.76 26.47
N ASN A 296 -2.50 1.97 26.80
CA ASN A 296 -2.39 3.11 25.89
C ASN A 296 -0.93 3.55 25.65
N SER A 297 -0.10 3.57 26.70
CA SER A 297 1.33 3.92 26.61
C SER A 297 2.11 3.30 27.76
N ASN A 298 3.44 3.12 27.59
CA ASN A 298 4.32 2.66 28.65
C ASN A 298 4.52 3.66 29.79
N GLU A 299 4.15 4.92 29.56
CA GLU A 299 4.39 6.05 30.47
C GLU A 299 3.11 6.51 31.20
N ASN A 300 1.96 5.89 30.92
CA ASN A 300 0.71 6.19 31.61
C ASN A 300 -0.09 4.91 31.95
N ASN A 301 -1.12 5.07 32.78
CA ASN A 301 -1.98 3.96 33.22
C ASN A 301 -3.33 3.94 32.49
N PHE A 302 -3.44 4.58 31.32
CA PHE A 302 -4.66 4.54 30.54
C PHE A 302 -4.81 3.21 29.79
N ILE A 303 -6.05 2.81 29.59
CA ILE A 303 -6.46 1.52 29.03
C ILE A 303 -7.41 1.74 27.87
N GLU A 304 -7.19 0.98 26.80
CA GLU A 304 -8.13 0.80 25.71
C GLU A 304 -8.91 -0.50 25.89
N ALA A 305 -10.22 -0.47 25.66
CA ALA A 305 -11.07 -1.66 25.75
C ALA A 305 -11.88 -1.85 24.46
N LYS A 306 -11.92 -3.09 23.97
CA LYS A 306 -12.81 -3.52 22.87
C LYS A 306 -13.63 -4.72 23.29
N PHE A 307 -14.95 -4.64 23.12
CA PHE A 307 -15.81 -5.81 23.28
C PHE A 307 -15.74 -6.69 22.03
N LEU A 308 -15.53 -8.00 22.20
CA LEU A 308 -15.41 -8.96 21.10
C LEU A 308 -16.72 -9.71 20.79
N GLY A 309 -17.70 -9.63 21.68
CA GLY A 309 -19.00 -10.28 21.51
C GLY A 309 -20.00 -9.43 20.73
N LYS A 310 -21.17 -10.03 20.42
CA LYS A 310 -22.31 -9.32 19.80
C LYS A 310 -23.36 -8.85 20.81
N GLU A 311 -23.55 -9.62 21.89
CA GLU A 311 -24.57 -9.34 22.91
C GLU A 311 -23.98 -8.65 24.13
N LEU A 312 -24.13 -7.33 24.19
CA LEU A 312 -23.93 -6.52 25.38
C LEU A 312 -25.10 -6.68 26.35
N GLN A 313 -24.76 -6.62 27.63
CA GLN A 313 -25.64 -6.83 28.77
C GLN A 313 -25.21 -5.88 29.87
N SER A 314 -26.09 -5.62 30.83
CA SER A 314 -25.77 -4.70 31.93
C SER A 314 -24.54 -5.09 32.75
N LYS A 315 -24.19 -6.38 32.82
CA LYS A 315 -22.99 -6.86 33.54
C LYS A 315 -21.69 -6.35 32.91
N HIS A 316 -21.64 -6.27 31.57
CA HIS A 316 -20.49 -5.79 30.81
C HIS A 316 -20.21 -4.32 31.13
N LEU A 317 -21.25 -3.49 31.11
CA LEU A 317 -21.14 -2.05 31.37
C LEU A 317 -20.80 -1.75 32.84
N LYS A 318 -21.35 -2.52 33.78
CA LYS A 318 -20.99 -2.42 35.20
C LYS A 318 -19.51 -2.74 35.46
N ALA A 319 -18.94 -3.68 34.71
CA ALA A 319 -17.51 -3.99 34.79
C ALA A 319 -16.64 -2.84 34.25
N LEU A 320 -17.03 -2.22 33.11
CA LEU A 320 -16.31 -1.06 32.55
C LEU A 320 -16.25 0.11 33.53
N LEU A 321 -17.32 0.36 34.29
CA LEU A 321 -17.36 1.43 35.29
C LEU A 321 -16.34 1.27 36.43
N LYS A 322 -15.81 0.05 36.66
CA LYS A 322 -14.75 -0.17 37.66
C LYS A 322 -13.40 0.41 37.25
N ILE A 323 -13.19 0.61 35.94
CA ILE A 323 -11.96 1.20 35.38
C ILE A 323 -12.21 2.58 34.76
N LYS A 324 -13.27 3.29 35.19
CA LYS A 324 -13.69 4.56 34.59
C LYS A 324 -12.61 5.65 34.56
N ASN A 325 -11.69 5.62 35.51
CA ASN A 325 -10.60 6.60 35.61
C ASN A 325 -9.45 6.29 34.63
N GLN A 326 -9.33 5.03 34.21
CA GLN A 326 -8.26 4.54 33.34
C GLN A 326 -8.72 4.38 31.89
N LEU A 327 -10.02 4.29 31.63
CA LEU A 327 -10.55 4.02 30.30
C LEU A 327 -10.48 5.26 29.40
N ILE A 328 -9.59 5.23 28.39
CA ILE A 328 -9.38 6.33 27.44
C ILE A 328 -10.02 6.06 26.08
N LYS A 329 -10.12 4.78 25.69
CA LYS A 329 -10.68 4.34 24.41
C LYS A 329 -11.58 3.14 24.60
N LEU A 330 -12.77 3.20 24.00
CA LEU A 330 -13.77 2.17 24.09
C LEU A 330 -14.37 1.86 22.71
N ASP A 331 -14.33 0.59 22.33
CA ASP A 331 -14.93 0.07 21.10
C ASP A 331 -16.04 -0.93 21.45
N LEU A 332 -17.29 -0.51 21.18
CA LEU A 332 -18.51 -1.30 21.33
C LEU A 332 -19.20 -1.51 19.97
N SER A 333 -18.47 -1.38 18.87
CA SER A 333 -19.02 -1.53 17.53
C SER A 333 -19.55 -2.94 17.25
N ASN A 334 -20.52 -3.07 16.34
CA ASN A 334 -21.12 -4.34 15.92
C ASN A 334 -21.82 -5.11 17.05
N THR A 335 -22.50 -4.40 17.94
CA THR A 335 -23.20 -4.96 19.10
C THR A 335 -24.67 -4.55 19.11
N ASN A 336 -25.47 -5.19 19.95
CA ASN A 336 -26.85 -4.79 20.26
C ASN A 336 -26.94 -3.56 21.20
N LEU A 337 -25.94 -2.65 21.18
CA LEU A 337 -25.97 -1.47 22.03
C LEU A 337 -27.10 -0.52 21.60
N ASP A 338 -28.02 -0.25 22.51
CA ASP A 338 -29.16 0.65 22.34
C ASP A 338 -29.06 1.87 23.29
N ASP A 339 -30.01 2.81 23.15
CA ASP A 339 -30.08 4.03 23.96
C ASP A 339 -30.21 3.75 25.47
N ASN A 340 -30.84 2.63 25.84
CA ASN A 340 -31.00 2.25 27.24
C ASN A 340 -29.69 1.77 27.85
N LEU A 341 -28.93 0.93 27.13
CA LEU A 341 -27.66 0.40 27.59
C LEU A 341 -26.60 1.51 27.68
N ILE A 342 -26.48 2.38 26.67
CA ILE A 342 -25.46 3.44 26.67
C ILE A 342 -25.64 4.46 27.80
N SER A 343 -26.87 4.65 28.30
CA SER A 343 -27.15 5.52 29.46
C SER A 343 -26.29 5.19 30.70
N LYS A 344 -25.85 3.93 30.82
CA LYS A 344 -25.00 3.45 31.93
C LYS A 344 -23.54 3.88 31.81
N LEU A 345 -23.13 4.49 30.71
CA LEU A 345 -21.75 4.90 30.43
C LEU A 345 -21.49 6.40 30.66
N LYS A 346 -22.48 7.15 31.15
CA LYS A 346 -22.39 8.62 31.38
C LYS A 346 -21.18 9.05 32.22
N ASN A 347 -20.75 8.20 33.15
CA ASN A 347 -19.69 8.49 34.13
C ASN A 347 -18.25 8.15 33.66
N LEU A 348 -18.05 7.91 32.36
CA LEU A 348 -16.71 7.68 31.79
C LEU A 348 -16.05 9.01 31.40
N GLU A 349 -15.60 9.77 32.39
CA GLU A 349 -15.13 11.16 32.21
C GLU A 349 -13.83 11.29 31.41
N ASN A 350 -12.96 10.27 31.45
CA ASN A 350 -11.67 10.28 30.74
C ASN A 350 -11.72 9.69 29.34
N LEU A 351 -12.91 9.31 28.86
CA LEU A 351 -13.08 8.65 27.56
C LEU A 351 -12.91 9.66 26.42
N LYS A 352 -11.82 9.51 25.65
CA LYS A 352 -11.51 10.38 24.51
C LYS A 352 -11.92 9.79 23.18
N TYR A 353 -11.89 8.47 23.04
CA TYR A 353 -12.16 7.77 21.79
C TYR A 353 -13.28 6.75 21.98
N LEU A 354 -14.39 6.95 21.29
CA LEU A 354 -15.54 6.06 21.39
C LEU A 354 -15.98 5.59 20.00
N LYS A 355 -16.06 4.27 19.82
CA LYS A 355 -16.56 3.64 18.59
C LYS A 355 -17.85 2.89 18.85
N LEU A 356 -18.91 3.29 18.15
CA LEU A 356 -20.26 2.79 18.26
C LEU A 356 -20.84 2.41 16.89
N ASN A 357 -20.01 2.22 15.86
CA ASN A 357 -20.54 1.91 14.54
C ASN A 357 -21.29 0.56 14.53
N ASP A 358 -22.31 0.47 13.69
CA ASP A 358 -23.16 -0.71 13.56
C ASP A 358 -23.84 -1.07 14.90
N THR A 359 -24.52 -0.09 15.51
CA THR A 359 -25.30 -0.22 16.76
C THR A 359 -26.67 0.46 16.61
N GLU A 360 -27.55 0.29 17.60
CA GLU A 360 -28.93 0.83 17.59
C GLU A 360 -29.03 2.22 18.25
N ILE A 361 -27.91 2.94 18.35
CA ILE A 361 -27.87 4.28 18.96
C ILE A 361 -28.64 5.31 18.11
N SER A 362 -29.45 6.10 18.80
CA SER A 362 -30.15 7.27 18.27
C SER A 362 -29.72 8.54 19.01
N ASP A 363 -30.38 9.66 18.71
CA ASP A 363 -30.16 10.94 19.38
C ASP A 363 -30.32 10.84 20.90
N LYS A 364 -31.20 9.97 21.40
CA LYS A 364 -31.40 9.76 22.84
C LYS A 364 -30.16 9.16 23.50
N GLY A 365 -29.53 8.19 22.85
CA GLY A 365 -28.29 7.58 23.32
C GLY A 365 -27.12 8.54 23.28
N LEU A 366 -27.07 9.41 22.26
CA LEU A 366 -26.02 10.41 22.09
C LEU A 366 -25.93 11.40 23.27
N VAL A 367 -27.06 11.79 23.86
CA VAL A 367 -27.12 12.64 25.06
C VAL A 367 -26.43 12.00 26.27
N SER A 368 -26.32 10.67 26.30
CA SER A 368 -25.67 9.93 27.39
C SER A 368 -24.15 9.80 27.23
N ILE A 369 -23.60 10.23 26.10
CA ILE A 369 -22.16 10.19 25.83
C ILE A 369 -21.48 11.38 26.53
N ASN A 370 -20.34 11.14 27.16
CA ASN A 370 -19.59 12.20 27.80
C ASN A 370 -19.03 13.19 26.76
N LYS A 371 -19.19 14.49 27.03
CA LYS A 371 -18.73 15.59 26.17
C LYS A 371 -17.20 15.75 26.12
N SER A 372 -16.46 15.01 26.94
CA SER A 372 -14.98 14.93 26.90
C SER A 372 -14.44 14.12 25.71
N ALA A 373 -15.29 13.41 24.97
CA ALA A 373 -14.89 12.65 23.79
C ALA A 373 -14.30 13.56 22.70
N GLU A 374 -13.07 13.26 22.27
CA GLU A 374 -12.38 13.97 21.18
C GLU A 374 -12.67 13.32 19.82
N SER A 375 -12.97 12.02 19.78
CA SER A 375 -13.29 11.28 18.57
C SER A 375 -14.46 10.32 18.79
N LEU A 376 -15.46 10.42 17.93
CA LEU A 376 -16.67 9.60 17.99
C LEU A 376 -16.94 8.94 16.64
N ASN A 377 -17.17 7.63 16.63
CA ASN A 377 -17.57 6.90 15.42
C ASN A 377 -19.01 6.40 15.56
N LEU A 378 -19.90 6.94 14.74
CA LEU A 378 -21.35 6.69 14.70
C LEU A 378 -21.78 6.14 13.33
N ASN A 379 -20.87 5.56 12.54
CA ASN A 379 -21.24 5.01 11.24
C ASN A 379 -22.36 3.97 11.39
N ASN A 380 -23.31 3.94 10.46
CA ASN A 380 -24.45 3.00 10.47
C ASN A 380 -25.29 3.07 11.75
N THR A 381 -25.57 4.27 12.27
CA THR A 381 -26.46 4.50 13.43
C THR A 381 -27.67 5.36 13.03
N SER A 382 -28.65 5.48 13.92
CA SER A 382 -29.88 6.25 13.66
C SER A 382 -29.77 7.74 14.05
N VAL A 383 -28.57 8.22 14.36
CA VAL A 383 -28.31 9.61 14.76
C VAL A 383 -28.66 10.59 13.63
N THR A 384 -29.36 11.66 14.00
CA THR A 384 -29.84 12.72 13.11
C THR A 384 -28.94 13.96 13.18
N TYR A 385 -29.25 14.95 12.35
CA TYR A 385 -28.58 16.24 12.38
C TYR A 385 -28.81 16.96 13.72
N GLU A 386 -30.07 16.99 14.17
CA GLU A 386 -30.52 17.66 15.39
C GLU A 386 -29.85 17.07 16.62
N GLY A 387 -29.77 15.73 16.69
CA GLY A 387 -29.08 15.03 17.77
C GLY A 387 -27.59 15.37 17.81
N LEU A 388 -26.93 15.38 16.65
CA LEU A 388 -25.50 15.69 16.56
C LEU A 388 -25.21 17.15 16.94
N VAL A 389 -25.99 18.11 16.45
CA VAL A 389 -25.86 19.53 16.80
C VAL A 389 -26.01 19.73 18.31
N THR A 390 -27.01 19.10 18.92
CA THR A 390 -27.22 19.13 20.38
C THR A 390 -26.03 18.55 21.15
N PHE A 391 -25.41 17.49 20.63
CA PHE A 391 -24.20 16.93 21.23
C PHE A 391 -23.01 17.88 21.12
N LEU A 392 -22.85 18.55 19.98
CA LEU A 392 -21.73 19.44 19.70
C LEU A 392 -21.69 20.65 20.65
N GLU A 393 -22.86 21.12 21.12
CA GLU A 393 -22.95 22.18 22.13
C GLU A 393 -22.13 21.81 23.38
N ASN A 394 -21.08 22.57 23.69
CA ASN A 394 -20.17 22.33 24.82
C ASN A 394 -19.41 20.99 24.76
N SER A 395 -19.19 20.43 23.57
CA SER A 395 -18.33 19.25 23.38
C SER A 395 -16.89 19.62 23.01
N ASN A 396 -15.95 18.73 23.29
CA ASN A 396 -14.56 18.81 22.83
C ASN A 396 -14.32 17.97 21.56
N LEU A 397 -15.36 17.69 20.79
CA LEU A 397 -15.29 16.75 19.67
C LEU A 397 -14.45 17.33 18.53
N LYS A 398 -13.32 16.68 18.23
CA LYS A 398 -12.43 17.04 17.12
C LYS A 398 -12.75 16.26 15.86
N LYS A 399 -13.24 15.03 16.00
CA LYS A 399 -13.51 14.14 14.87
C LYS A 399 -14.78 13.33 15.05
N ALA A 400 -15.63 13.31 14.02
CA ALA A 400 -16.81 12.44 13.98
C ALA A 400 -16.88 11.64 12.69
N TYR A 401 -17.15 10.34 12.78
CA TYR A 401 -17.44 9.48 11.63
C TYR A 401 -18.95 9.21 11.58
N LEU A 402 -19.57 9.60 10.47
CA LEU A 402 -21.02 9.73 10.30
C LEU A 402 -21.50 9.10 8.99
N TRP A 403 -20.79 8.09 8.47
CA TRP A 403 -21.21 7.39 7.26
C TRP A 403 -22.49 6.61 7.51
N ASN A 404 -23.47 6.78 6.61
CA ASN A 404 -24.77 6.10 6.67
C ASN A 404 -25.56 6.35 7.99
N THR A 405 -25.54 7.59 8.46
CA THR A 405 -26.45 8.12 9.50
C THR A 405 -27.66 8.81 8.87
N ASN A 406 -28.62 9.26 9.69
CA ASN A 406 -29.82 9.99 9.25
C ASN A 406 -29.56 11.50 9.01
N ILE A 407 -28.36 11.85 8.52
CA ILE A 407 -27.96 13.23 8.23
C ILE A 407 -28.02 13.47 6.72
N SER A 408 -28.89 14.40 6.30
CA SER A 408 -29.07 14.78 4.90
C SER A 408 -27.82 15.42 4.30
N ILE A 409 -27.73 15.48 2.98
CA ILE A 409 -26.57 16.05 2.25
C ILE A 409 -26.42 17.54 2.52
N ASP A 410 -27.55 18.25 2.64
CA ASP A 410 -27.54 19.68 2.89
C ASP A 410 -27.09 19.96 4.33
N ASN A 411 -27.56 19.15 5.28
CA ASN A 411 -27.13 19.22 6.68
C ASN A 411 -25.64 18.84 6.84
N GLN A 412 -25.09 17.96 5.98
CA GLN A 412 -23.65 17.66 5.96
C GLN A 412 -22.81 18.87 5.58
N LYS A 413 -23.29 19.71 4.65
CA LYS A 413 -22.59 20.95 4.27
C LYS A 413 -22.63 21.94 5.42
N GLU A 414 -23.81 22.13 6.00
CA GLU A 414 -24.02 23.02 7.15
C GLU A 414 -23.10 22.65 8.33
N LEU A 415 -22.94 21.36 8.63
CA LEU A 415 -22.00 20.89 9.66
C LEU A 415 -20.54 21.29 9.36
N ASN A 416 -20.10 21.13 8.10
CA ASN A 416 -18.73 21.48 7.71
C ASN A 416 -18.46 22.99 7.65
N GLU A 417 -19.51 23.80 7.47
CA GLU A 417 -19.40 25.26 7.43
C GLU A 417 -19.43 25.88 8.83
N ASN A 418 -20.25 25.32 9.74
CA ASN A 418 -20.53 25.94 11.04
C ASN A 418 -19.66 25.42 12.20
N TYR A 419 -18.94 24.31 12.04
CA TYR A 419 -18.15 23.70 13.10
C TYR A 419 -16.72 23.39 12.66
N THR A 420 -15.79 23.45 13.62
CA THR A 420 -14.36 23.13 13.40
C THR A 420 -14.05 21.64 13.52
N THR A 421 -15.03 20.82 13.93
CA THR A 421 -14.92 19.36 14.02
C THR A 421 -14.74 18.75 12.62
N GLU A 422 -13.80 17.81 12.49
CA GLU A 422 -13.62 17.04 11.25
C GLU A 422 -14.72 15.99 11.12
N PHE A 423 -15.66 16.20 10.20
CA PHE A 423 -16.72 15.23 9.90
C PHE A 423 -16.37 14.35 8.71
N ASN A 424 -16.43 13.03 8.91
CA ASN A 424 -16.25 12.04 7.86
C ASN A 424 -17.58 11.36 7.54
N PHE A 425 -18.18 11.73 6.40
CA PHE A 425 -19.43 11.15 5.90
C PHE A 425 -19.21 9.97 4.93
N GLY A 426 -17.97 9.47 4.83
CA GLY A 426 -17.57 8.47 3.84
C GLY A 426 -17.57 9.00 2.40
N ALA A 427 -17.06 8.19 1.47
CA ALA A 427 -17.11 8.51 0.06
C ALA A 427 -18.46 8.10 -0.55
N LYS A 428 -19.24 9.06 -1.04
CA LYS A 428 -20.37 8.74 -1.93
C LYS A 428 -19.83 8.05 -3.18
N ASN A 429 -20.52 7.01 -3.62
CA ASN A 429 -20.26 6.29 -4.88
C ASN A 429 -18.98 5.46 -4.97
N PHE A 430 -18.27 5.16 -3.87
CA PHE A 430 -17.11 4.23 -3.94
C PHE A 430 -17.46 2.92 -4.66
N ALA A 431 -18.68 2.42 -4.48
CA ALA A 431 -19.18 1.22 -5.13
C ALA A 431 -19.87 1.43 -6.50
N LYS A 432 -20.27 2.66 -6.84
CA LYS A 432 -21.12 2.91 -8.02
C LYS A 432 -20.28 2.77 -9.28
N GLY A 433 -20.42 1.62 -9.94
CA GLY A 433 -19.65 1.27 -11.14
C GLY A 433 -18.49 0.30 -10.88
N MET A 434 -18.15 -0.01 -9.63
CA MET A 434 -17.18 -1.07 -9.34
C MET A 434 -17.79 -2.45 -9.64
N PRO A 435 -17.13 -3.28 -10.46
CA PRO A 435 -17.58 -4.63 -10.76
C PRO A 435 -17.37 -5.53 -9.55
N LEU A 436 -18.37 -6.36 -9.24
CA LEU A 436 -18.21 -7.44 -8.26
C LEU A 436 -17.19 -8.47 -8.77
N SER A 437 -16.50 -9.13 -7.84
CA SER A 437 -15.66 -10.27 -8.13
C SER A 437 -16.47 -11.41 -8.76
N ILE A 438 -15.81 -12.16 -9.65
CA ILE A 438 -16.39 -13.36 -10.27
C ILE A 438 -16.70 -14.38 -9.15
N PRO A 439 -17.84 -15.11 -9.22
CA PRO A 439 -18.13 -16.18 -8.26
C PRO A 439 -16.99 -17.20 -8.23
N VAL A 440 -16.63 -17.65 -7.02
CA VAL A 440 -15.59 -18.66 -6.80
C VAL A 440 -16.26 -19.96 -6.36
N LEU A 441 -15.90 -21.08 -7.01
CA LEU A 441 -16.37 -22.41 -6.62
C LEU A 441 -15.46 -23.00 -5.54
N ILE A 442 -16.03 -23.75 -4.61
CA ILE A 442 -15.24 -24.41 -3.55
C ILE A 442 -14.53 -25.66 -4.09
N SER A 443 -15.12 -26.34 -5.10
CA SER A 443 -14.51 -27.49 -5.75
C SER A 443 -14.26 -27.21 -7.23
N GLU A 444 -13.06 -27.56 -7.67
CA GLU A 444 -12.63 -27.47 -9.07
C GLU A 444 -12.93 -28.77 -9.85
N GLN A 445 -13.49 -29.80 -9.20
CA GLN A 445 -13.85 -31.05 -9.87
C GLN A 445 -14.93 -30.78 -10.93
N THR A 446 -14.67 -31.10 -12.19
CA THR A 446 -15.63 -30.94 -13.31
C THR A 446 -16.10 -32.27 -13.89
N LEU A 447 -15.38 -33.36 -13.63
CA LEU A 447 -15.74 -34.73 -14.05
C LEU A 447 -16.41 -35.50 -12.92
N PHE A 448 -17.53 -36.17 -13.23
CA PHE A 448 -18.27 -36.97 -12.24
C PHE A 448 -18.97 -38.18 -12.88
N LYS A 449 -19.18 -39.25 -12.10
CA LYS A 449 -19.82 -40.50 -12.57
C LYS A 449 -21.33 -40.53 -12.29
N ASP A 450 -21.72 -40.29 -11.03
CA ASP A 450 -23.13 -40.37 -10.61
C ASP A 450 -23.76 -38.97 -10.49
N SER A 451 -23.27 -38.20 -9.51
CA SER A 451 -23.67 -36.82 -9.27
C SER A 451 -22.56 -36.01 -8.62
N LEU A 452 -22.62 -34.69 -8.77
CA LEU A 452 -21.69 -33.74 -8.14
C LEU A 452 -22.48 -32.60 -7.48
N LEU A 453 -21.92 -32.03 -6.41
CA LEU A 453 -22.47 -30.86 -5.74
C LEU A 453 -21.62 -29.64 -6.07
N ILE A 454 -22.23 -28.62 -6.65
CA ILE A 454 -21.61 -27.33 -6.93
C ILE A 454 -21.83 -26.41 -5.72
N GLU A 455 -20.74 -25.89 -5.16
CA GLU A 455 -20.77 -24.95 -4.05
C GLU A 455 -20.03 -23.66 -4.40
N ILE A 456 -20.71 -22.52 -4.18
CA ILE A 456 -20.13 -21.18 -4.38
C ILE A 456 -19.63 -20.66 -3.02
N TYR A 457 -18.39 -20.17 -2.97
CA TYR A 457 -17.81 -19.56 -1.79
C TYR A 457 -18.59 -18.31 -1.36
N LYS A 458 -19.00 -18.25 -0.09
CA LYS A 458 -19.74 -17.13 0.49
C LYS A 458 -18.80 -15.96 0.81
N SER A 459 -18.74 -14.97 -0.08
CA SER A 459 -17.93 -13.76 0.11
C SER A 459 -18.43 -12.88 1.28
N ILE A 460 -17.51 -12.24 2.02
CA ILE A 460 -17.80 -11.34 3.17
C ILE A 460 -18.80 -10.24 2.81
N GLY A 461 -18.74 -9.71 1.58
CA GLY A 461 -19.66 -8.67 1.10
C GLY A 461 -21.10 -9.13 0.84
N ASN A 462 -21.42 -10.41 1.05
CA ASN A 462 -22.72 -11.05 0.88
C ASN A 462 -23.48 -10.65 -0.41
N PRO A 463 -22.88 -10.78 -1.61
CA PRO A 463 -23.58 -10.57 -2.87
C PRO A 463 -24.61 -11.68 -3.13
N LYS A 464 -25.67 -11.38 -3.89
CA LYS A 464 -26.62 -12.38 -4.37
C LYS A 464 -26.07 -13.06 -5.62
N PHE A 465 -25.82 -14.37 -5.56
CA PHE A 465 -25.38 -15.14 -6.71
C PHE A 465 -26.58 -15.72 -7.46
N ARG A 466 -26.62 -15.58 -8.78
CA ARG A 466 -27.60 -16.25 -9.63
C ARG A 466 -26.91 -17.11 -10.66
N TYR A 467 -27.55 -18.21 -11.05
CA TYR A 467 -26.96 -19.20 -11.92
C TYR A 467 -27.94 -19.80 -12.92
N THR A 468 -27.39 -20.41 -13.96
CA THR A 468 -28.07 -21.22 -14.98
C THR A 468 -27.31 -22.53 -15.16
N THR A 469 -28.01 -23.58 -15.56
CA THR A 469 -27.44 -24.93 -15.81
C THR A 469 -27.60 -25.39 -17.25
N ASN A 470 -28.12 -24.52 -18.11
CA ASN A 470 -28.34 -24.78 -19.53
C ASN A 470 -27.37 -23.99 -20.44
N GLY A 471 -26.45 -23.21 -19.85
CA GLY A 471 -25.49 -22.37 -20.59
C GLY A 471 -25.96 -20.95 -20.89
N ASP A 472 -27.20 -20.58 -20.55
CA ASP A 472 -27.70 -19.21 -20.75
C ASP A 472 -27.01 -18.20 -19.82
N GLU A 473 -26.91 -16.94 -20.22
CA GLU A 473 -26.30 -15.90 -19.38
C GLU A 473 -27.15 -15.61 -18.13
N PRO A 474 -26.58 -15.71 -16.91
CA PRO A 474 -27.32 -15.39 -15.70
C PRO A 474 -27.65 -13.89 -15.60
N ASP A 475 -28.92 -13.60 -15.37
CA ASP A 475 -29.49 -12.27 -15.24
C ASP A 475 -30.24 -12.10 -13.91
N SER A 476 -31.01 -11.02 -13.77
CA SER A 476 -31.78 -10.73 -12.55
C SER A 476 -32.94 -11.71 -12.29
N LEU A 477 -33.38 -12.47 -13.28
CA LEU A 477 -34.49 -13.43 -13.20
C LEU A 477 -34.03 -14.88 -13.01
N SER A 478 -32.76 -15.15 -13.33
CA SER A 478 -32.11 -16.46 -13.17
C SER A 478 -32.16 -16.98 -11.73
N THR A 479 -32.07 -18.30 -11.55
CA THR A 479 -32.23 -18.96 -10.24
C THR A 479 -31.25 -18.40 -9.21
N LEU A 480 -31.76 -18.03 -8.04
CA LEU A 480 -30.94 -17.55 -6.91
C LEU A 480 -30.23 -18.74 -6.25
N TYR A 481 -28.92 -18.61 -6.04
CA TYR A 481 -28.14 -19.59 -5.30
C TYR A 481 -28.39 -19.44 -3.79
N THR A 482 -29.10 -20.39 -3.20
CA THR A 482 -29.37 -20.47 -1.75
C THR A 482 -28.65 -21.62 -1.08
N GLU A 483 -28.41 -22.70 -1.82
CA GLU A 483 -27.81 -23.95 -1.34
C GLU A 483 -27.00 -24.65 -2.44
N ARG A 484 -26.33 -25.75 -2.09
CA ARG A 484 -25.50 -26.53 -3.02
C ARG A 484 -26.34 -27.07 -4.18
N VAL A 485 -25.85 -26.91 -5.41
CA VAL A 485 -26.56 -27.35 -6.62
C VAL A 485 -26.13 -28.77 -6.98
N LYS A 486 -27.05 -29.73 -6.90
CA LYS A 486 -26.78 -31.12 -7.32
C LYS A 486 -26.96 -31.27 -8.83
N ILE A 487 -25.94 -31.82 -9.48
CA ILE A 487 -25.96 -32.15 -10.91
C ILE A 487 -25.77 -33.65 -11.11
N ASN A 488 -26.41 -34.23 -12.12
CA ASN A 488 -26.37 -35.68 -12.42
C ASN A 488 -26.24 -35.98 -13.93
N LYS A 489 -26.06 -34.95 -14.75
CA LYS A 489 -25.90 -35.01 -16.20
C LYS A 489 -24.90 -33.94 -16.66
N THR A 490 -24.28 -34.18 -17.80
CA THR A 490 -23.38 -33.21 -18.44
C THR A 490 -24.11 -31.90 -18.72
N LEU A 491 -23.53 -30.77 -18.32
CA LEU A 491 -24.12 -29.43 -18.49
C LEU A 491 -23.08 -28.31 -18.39
N THR A 492 -23.45 -27.13 -18.86
CA THR A 492 -22.68 -25.89 -18.66
C THR A 492 -23.31 -25.09 -17.53
N PHE A 493 -22.56 -24.90 -16.45
CA PHE A 493 -22.95 -24.08 -15.31
C PHE A 493 -22.43 -22.67 -15.50
N LYS A 494 -23.31 -21.68 -15.45
CA LYS A 494 -22.92 -20.28 -15.41
C LYS A 494 -23.42 -19.60 -14.15
N ALA A 495 -22.59 -18.76 -13.54
CA ALA A 495 -22.96 -17.99 -12.34
C ALA A 495 -22.47 -16.55 -12.39
N LYS A 496 -23.25 -15.65 -11.77
CA LYS A 496 -22.96 -14.21 -11.73
C LYS A 496 -23.39 -13.60 -10.39
N ALA A 497 -22.62 -12.63 -9.90
CA ALA A 497 -22.88 -11.94 -8.63
C ALA A 497 -23.61 -10.61 -8.86
N PHE A 498 -24.60 -10.33 -8.01
CA PHE A 498 -25.45 -9.13 -8.04
C PHE A 498 -25.53 -8.48 -6.65
N LYS A 499 -25.43 -7.14 -6.60
CA LYS A 499 -25.64 -6.36 -5.38
C LYS A 499 -26.15 -4.96 -5.76
N LYS A 500 -27.15 -4.45 -5.03
CA LYS A 500 -27.73 -3.11 -5.29
C LYS A 500 -26.63 -2.04 -5.14
N GLY A 501 -26.50 -1.16 -6.12
CA GLY A 501 -25.48 -0.10 -6.14
C GLY A 501 -24.11 -0.51 -6.69
N TRP A 502 -23.94 -1.77 -7.11
CA TRP A 502 -22.71 -2.31 -7.70
C TRP A 502 -22.93 -2.73 -9.15
N LYS A 503 -21.85 -2.77 -9.96
CA LYS A 503 -21.90 -3.40 -11.29
C LYS A 503 -21.80 -4.92 -11.10
N SER A 504 -22.65 -5.69 -11.78
CA SER A 504 -22.61 -7.16 -11.71
C SER A 504 -21.23 -7.70 -12.09
N SER A 505 -20.85 -8.85 -11.55
CA SER A 505 -19.58 -9.50 -11.90
C SER A 505 -19.52 -9.91 -13.38
N LYS A 506 -18.33 -10.29 -13.86
CA LYS A 506 -18.26 -11.14 -15.07
C LYS A 506 -18.89 -12.51 -14.76
N THR A 507 -19.32 -13.21 -15.80
CA THR A 507 -19.94 -14.53 -15.70
C THR A 507 -18.86 -15.59 -15.51
N LEU A 508 -18.98 -16.39 -14.44
CA LEU A 508 -18.26 -17.66 -14.30
C LEU A 508 -18.92 -18.67 -15.25
N THR A 509 -18.15 -19.38 -16.05
CA THR A 509 -18.64 -20.48 -16.91
C THR A 509 -17.81 -21.72 -16.65
N VAL A 510 -18.45 -22.84 -16.35
CA VAL A 510 -17.80 -24.13 -16.07
C VAL A 510 -18.59 -25.24 -16.74
N ASP A 511 -17.89 -26.07 -17.52
CA ASP A 511 -18.48 -27.26 -18.12
C ASP A 511 -18.29 -28.46 -17.20
N TYR A 512 -19.41 -29.03 -16.75
CA TYR A 512 -19.43 -30.25 -15.96
C TYR A 512 -19.76 -31.42 -16.86
N VAL A 513 -18.94 -32.46 -16.82
CA VAL A 513 -19.01 -33.57 -17.75
C VAL A 513 -19.20 -34.89 -17.00
N LYS A 514 -20.28 -35.60 -17.33
CA LYS A 514 -20.55 -36.93 -16.81
C LYS A 514 -19.71 -37.97 -17.56
N THR A 515 -18.81 -38.64 -16.85
CA THR A 515 -17.92 -39.65 -17.44
C THR A 515 -18.57 -41.03 -17.46
N GLY A 516 -18.29 -41.79 -18.53
CA GLY A 516 -18.57 -43.22 -18.64
C GLY A 516 -17.48 -44.11 -18.08
N GLY A 517 -16.36 -43.53 -17.62
CA GLY A 517 -15.19 -44.24 -17.09
C GLY A 517 -13.88 -43.80 -17.76
N LEU A 518 -12.77 -44.23 -17.18
CA LEU A 518 -11.43 -44.04 -17.75
C LEU A 518 -11.14 -45.08 -18.84
N ILE A 519 -10.25 -44.73 -19.76
CA ILE A 519 -9.81 -45.63 -20.83
C ILE A 519 -8.59 -46.42 -20.34
N THR A 520 -8.79 -47.69 -19.99
CA THR A 520 -7.73 -48.55 -19.46
C THR A 520 -6.98 -49.32 -20.54
N GLU A 521 -7.65 -49.68 -21.63
CA GLU A 521 -7.09 -50.49 -22.71
C GLU A 521 -6.95 -49.67 -24.00
N HIS A 522 -5.73 -49.23 -24.27
CA HIS A 522 -5.41 -48.39 -25.42
C HIS A 522 -4.03 -48.71 -25.99
N GLN A 523 -3.83 -48.38 -27.27
CA GLN A 523 -2.54 -48.44 -27.93
C GLN A 523 -2.29 -47.14 -28.69
N LEU A 524 -1.35 -46.34 -28.19
CA LEU A 524 -0.94 -45.11 -28.84
C LEU A 524 -0.10 -45.43 -30.10
N LYS A 525 -0.50 -44.88 -31.26
CA LYS A 525 0.24 -45.04 -32.53
C LYS A 525 1.15 -43.86 -32.83
N THR A 526 0.89 -42.70 -32.25
CA THR A 526 1.76 -41.52 -32.32
C THR A 526 2.06 -40.96 -30.94
N GLY A 527 3.32 -40.68 -30.64
CA GLY A 527 3.76 -40.19 -29.34
C GLY A 527 3.77 -38.66 -29.24
N PRO A 528 3.60 -38.09 -28.03
CA PRO A 528 3.87 -36.67 -27.80
C PRO A 528 5.38 -36.35 -27.88
N ASP A 529 5.70 -35.09 -28.12
CA ASP A 529 7.07 -34.56 -28.10
C ASP A 529 7.67 -34.65 -26.69
N VAL A 530 8.97 -34.93 -26.61
CA VAL A 530 9.71 -35.12 -25.34
C VAL A 530 9.57 -33.96 -24.36
N ARG A 531 9.35 -32.72 -24.86
CA ARG A 531 9.17 -31.53 -24.02
C ARG A 531 7.88 -31.54 -23.21
N TYR A 532 6.86 -32.23 -23.70
CA TYR A 532 5.52 -32.27 -23.11
C TYR A 532 4.96 -33.70 -23.19
N LYS A 533 5.74 -34.69 -22.73
CA LYS A 533 5.38 -36.12 -22.77
C LYS A 533 4.98 -36.62 -21.39
N ASN A 534 3.70 -36.96 -21.23
CA ASN A 534 3.17 -37.64 -20.06
C ASN A 534 1.97 -38.52 -20.43
N VAL A 535 2.23 -39.62 -21.16
CA VAL A 535 1.19 -40.45 -21.81
C VAL A 535 0.15 -40.98 -20.82
N ASN A 536 0.55 -41.29 -19.57
CA ASN A 536 -0.38 -41.78 -18.55
C ASN A 536 -1.47 -40.75 -18.22
N ARG A 537 -1.18 -39.45 -18.37
CA ARG A 537 -2.15 -38.38 -18.12
C ARG A 537 -3.21 -38.26 -19.21
N LEU A 538 -2.99 -38.83 -20.40
CA LEU A 538 -4.01 -38.82 -21.46
C LEU A 538 -5.28 -39.60 -21.09
N PHE A 539 -5.25 -40.40 -20.03
CA PHE A 539 -6.34 -41.32 -19.67
C PHE A 539 -6.57 -41.43 -18.15
N ASP A 540 -6.07 -40.47 -17.34
CA ASP A 540 -6.10 -40.55 -15.87
C ASP A 540 -7.33 -39.87 -15.23
N GLY A 541 -8.14 -39.16 -16.03
CA GLY A 541 -9.30 -38.42 -15.58
C GLY A 541 -9.00 -37.03 -15.01
N ALA A 542 -7.77 -36.52 -15.18
CA ALA A 542 -7.39 -35.18 -14.74
C ALA A 542 -7.37 -34.20 -15.93
N LEU A 543 -8.33 -33.27 -15.95
CA LEU A 543 -8.36 -32.22 -16.95
C LEU A 543 -7.24 -31.20 -16.73
N GLY A 544 -6.56 -30.81 -17.81
CA GLY A 544 -5.54 -29.77 -17.77
C GLY A 544 -6.12 -28.36 -17.56
N ALA A 545 -5.37 -27.49 -16.89
CA ALA A 545 -5.70 -26.08 -16.74
C ALA A 545 -5.20 -25.24 -17.94
N LEU A 546 -5.57 -23.95 -18.00
CA LEU A 546 -5.08 -23.01 -19.02
C LEU A 546 -3.55 -22.87 -19.04
N ASP A 547 -2.90 -23.08 -17.88
CA ASP A 547 -1.45 -23.21 -17.84
C ASP A 547 -1.01 -24.56 -18.42
N PHE A 548 -0.53 -24.52 -19.66
CA PHE A 548 -0.05 -25.71 -20.36
C PHE A 548 1.22 -26.31 -19.74
N ARG A 549 1.91 -25.59 -18.85
CA ARG A 549 3.11 -26.06 -18.14
C ARG A 549 2.80 -26.80 -16.85
N SER A 550 1.52 -26.95 -16.50
CA SER A 550 1.04 -27.68 -15.31
C SER A 550 1.41 -29.17 -15.26
N GLY A 551 1.95 -29.74 -16.33
CA GLY A 551 2.34 -31.16 -16.41
C GLY A 551 1.19 -32.12 -16.72
N HIS A 552 -0.02 -31.60 -16.92
CA HIS A 552 -1.22 -32.36 -17.32
C HIS A 552 -1.42 -32.45 -18.84
N TRP A 553 -0.55 -31.82 -19.63
CA TRP A 553 -0.72 -31.71 -21.08
C TRP A 553 0.26 -32.58 -21.84
N ASN A 554 -0.22 -33.18 -22.93
CA ASN A 554 0.60 -33.87 -23.92
C ASN A 554 0.64 -33.06 -25.22
N GLY A 555 1.84 -32.68 -25.63
CA GLY A 555 2.09 -31.81 -26.79
C GLY A 555 2.52 -32.60 -28.02
N PHE A 556 1.90 -32.32 -29.16
CA PHE A 556 2.19 -32.92 -30.46
C PHE A 556 2.56 -31.81 -31.44
N ILE A 557 3.70 -31.94 -32.11
CA ILE A 557 4.18 -30.97 -33.10
C ILE A 557 4.81 -31.72 -34.26
N LYS A 558 4.67 -31.17 -35.47
CA LYS A 558 5.34 -31.72 -36.64
C LYS A 558 6.79 -31.25 -36.63
N ASN A 559 7.73 -32.18 -36.46
CA ASN A 559 9.17 -31.89 -36.53
C ASN A 559 9.69 -32.18 -37.95
N ASN A 560 10.65 -31.37 -38.43
CA ASN A 560 11.34 -31.64 -39.69
C ASN A 560 12.34 -32.79 -39.49
N GLU A 561 12.08 -33.89 -40.20
CA GLU A 561 12.86 -35.10 -40.59
C GLU A 561 14.05 -35.66 -39.78
N ASP A 562 14.61 -35.02 -38.76
CA ASP A 562 15.81 -35.49 -38.03
C ASP A 562 15.54 -36.01 -36.60
N SER A 563 14.27 -36.18 -36.20
CA SER A 563 13.96 -36.69 -34.86
C SER A 563 14.12 -38.22 -34.77
N VAL A 564 14.96 -38.67 -33.84
CA VAL A 564 15.28 -40.09 -33.54
C VAL A 564 14.04 -40.95 -33.23
N ASP A 565 12.91 -40.35 -32.85
CA ASP A 565 11.66 -41.04 -32.53
C ASP A 565 10.59 -40.78 -33.62
N LYS A 566 10.52 -41.69 -34.62
CA LYS A 566 9.53 -41.67 -35.72
C LYS A 566 8.08 -41.67 -35.23
N MET A 567 7.81 -42.11 -34.00
CA MET A 567 6.45 -42.11 -33.44
C MET A 567 5.96 -40.70 -33.10
N SER A 568 6.88 -39.75 -32.88
CA SER A 568 6.58 -38.38 -32.41
C SER A 568 6.48 -37.31 -33.52
N SER A 569 6.86 -37.64 -34.75
CA SER A 569 7.12 -36.64 -35.81
C SER A 569 5.90 -36.21 -36.62
N SER A 570 4.78 -36.92 -36.52
CA SER A 570 3.60 -36.59 -37.33
C SER A 570 2.99 -35.24 -36.94
N GLY A 571 3.02 -34.90 -35.64
CA GLY A 571 2.28 -33.80 -35.04
C GLY A 571 0.78 -34.08 -34.85
N ASP A 572 0.31 -35.30 -35.10
CA ASP A 572 -1.07 -35.75 -34.86
C ASP A 572 -1.10 -36.71 -33.66
N LEU A 573 -2.27 -36.83 -33.03
CA LEU A 573 -2.52 -37.86 -32.01
C LEU A 573 -3.37 -38.97 -32.62
N ILE A 574 -2.83 -40.18 -32.68
CA ILE A 574 -3.52 -41.38 -33.15
C ILE A 574 -3.46 -42.43 -32.04
N VAL A 575 -4.63 -42.89 -31.60
CA VAL A 575 -4.75 -43.92 -30.57
C VAL A 575 -5.82 -44.93 -30.95
N GLU A 576 -5.53 -46.20 -30.73
CA GLU A 576 -6.55 -47.27 -30.75
C GLU A 576 -7.06 -47.52 -29.34
N ILE A 577 -8.37 -47.64 -29.17
CA ILE A 577 -9.05 -47.75 -27.88
C ILE A 577 -9.99 -48.95 -27.93
N ASN A 578 -9.93 -49.82 -26.92
CA ASN A 578 -10.90 -50.89 -26.75
C ASN A 578 -12.15 -50.34 -26.05
N ILE A 579 -13.33 -50.70 -26.56
CA ILE A 579 -14.61 -50.28 -26.00
C ILE A 579 -15.08 -51.30 -24.96
N PRO A 580 -15.41 -50.88 -23.72
CA PRO A 580 -15.86 -51.81 -22.69
C PRO A 580 -17.22 -52.42 -23.07
N LYS A 581 -17.32 -53.75 -22.98
CA LYS A 581 -18.58 -54.49 -23.27
C LYS A 581 -19.66 -54.25 -22.22
N LYS A 582 -19.27 -53.97 -20.98
CA LYS A 582 -20.18 -53.68 -19.86
C LYS A 582 -20.33 -52.17 -19.71
N ASN A 583 -21.57 -51.67 -19.82
CA ASN A 583 -21.91 -50.24 -19.83
C ASN A 583 -21.16 -49.45 -20.91
N PRO A 584 -21.43 -49.75 -22.20
CA PRO A 584 -20.72 -49.09 -23.30
C PRO A 584 -20.97 -47.57 -23.27
N PRO A 585 -19.94 -46.77 -23.55
CA PRO A 585 -20.05 -45.31 -23.57
C PRO A 585 -20.73 -44.81 -24.85
N ASN A 586 -21.32 -43.62 -24.79
CA ASN A 586 -21.97 -42.99 -25.94
C ASN A 586 -21.02 -42.13 -26.75
N TYR A 587 -19.98 -41.58 -26.11
CA TYR A 587 -19.00 -40.70 -26.76
C TYR A 587 -17.58 -40.95 -26.25
N ILE A 588 -16.60 -40.55 -27.06
CA ILE A 588 -15.23 -40.29 -26.64
C ILE A 588 -15.05 -38.78 -26.49
N GLY A 589 -14.67 -38.36 -25.29
CA GLY A 589 -14.30 -36.99 -24.94
C GLY A 589 -12.82 -36.73 -25.22
N ILE A 590 -12.49 -35.57 -25.76
CA ILE A 590 -11.12 -35.10 -25.99
C ILE A 590 -11.00 -33.70 -25.40
N HIS A 591 -10.15 -33.55 -24.38
CA HIS A 591 -9.88 -32.25 -23.76
C HIS A 591 -8.65 -31.60 -24.39
N ALA A 592 -8.83 -30.44 -25.02
CA ALA A 592 -7.79 -29.71 -25.73
C ALA A 592 -7.71 -28.24 -25.31
N LEU A 593 -6.55 -27.64 -25.54
CA LEU A 593 -6.23 -26.24 -25.28
C LEU A 593 -5.93 -25.51 -26.60
N THR A 594 -6.35 -24.25 -26.69
CA THR A 594 -5.78 -23.28 -27.63
C THR A 594 -5.07 -22.17 -26.87
N SER A 595 -3.93 -21.72 -27.37
CA SER A 595 -3.19 -20.56 -26.89
C SER A 595 -2.27 -20.08 -28.00
N ILE A 596 -2.79 -19.19 -28.83
CA ILE A 596 -2.09 -18.69 -30.01
C ILE A 596 -0.71 -18.08 -29.67
N PRO A 597 -0.56 -17.25 -28.60
CA PRO A 597 0.75 -16.73 -28.22
C PRO A 597 1.77 -17.82 -27.82
N ALA A 598 1.31 -18.99 -27.40
CA ALA A 598 2.15 -20.15 -27.07
C ALA A 598 2.30 -21.13 -28.25
N TYR A 599 1.79 -20.75 -29.42
CA TYR A 599 1.78 -21.53 -30.67
C TYR A 599 0.91 -22.79 -30.57
N ILE A 600 -0.03 -22.82 -29.64
CA ILE A 600 -0.94 -23.95 -29.42
C ILE A 600 -2.25 -23.66 -30.11
N THR A 601 -2.70 -24.56 -30.97
CA THR A 601 -3.97 -24.44 -31.69
C THR A 601 -4.89 -25.61 -31.34
N PHE A 602 -6.21 -25.38 -31.42
CA PHE A 602 -7.15 -26.48 -31.42
C PHE A 602 -6.89 -27.45 -32.59
N PRO A 603 -7.37 -28.71 -32.52
CA PRO A 603 -7.28 -29.64 -33.63
C PRO A 603 -7.92 -29.08 -34.89
N LYS A 604 -7.38 -29.41 -36.06
CA LYS A 604 -8.00 -29.14 -37.37
C LYS A 604 -9.20 -30.05 -37.61
N LYS A 605 -9.06 -31.32 -37.23
CA LYS A 605 -10.07 -32.37 -37.45
C LYS A 605 -9.93 -33.47 -36.39
N ILE A 606 -11.04 -34.06 -35.98
CA ILE A 606 -11.07 -35.26 -35.13
C ILE A 606 -11.92 -36.29 -35.85
N GLU A 607 -11.41 -37.51 -35.99
CA GLU A 607 -12.06 -38.62 -36.67
C GLU A 607 -12.01 -39.88 -35.82
N LEU A 608 -13.06 -40.67 -35.93
CA LEU A 608 -13.19 -41.95 -35.25
C LEU A 608 -13.52 -43.03 -36.27
N PHE A 609 -12.72 -44.08 -36.29
CA PHE A 609 -12.88 -45.23 -37.15
C PHE A 609 -13.19 -46.47 -36.31
N ASP A 610 -14.16 -47.26 -36.74
CA ASP A 610 -14.35 -48.63 -36.27
C ASP A 610 -13.27 -49.51 -36.89
N ILE A 611 -12.54 -50.25 -36.05
CA ILE A 611 -11.50 -51.20 -36.48
C ILE A 611 -11.78 -52.62 -35.95
N SER A 612 -12.98 -52.86 -35.44
CA SER A 612 -13.37 -54.13 -34.80
C SER A 612 -13.27 -55.31 -35.77
N SER A 613 -13.50 -55.09 -37.06
CA SER A 613 -13.43 -56.11 -38.12
C SER A 613 -12.08 -56.18 -38.84
N GLY A 614 -11.06 -55.43 -38.39
CA GLY A 614 -9.75 -55.33 -39.05
C GLY A 614 -9.66 -54.34 -40.23
N ASN A 615 -10.79 -53.81 -40.70
CA ASN A 615 -10.84 -52.72 -41.70
C ASN A 615 -11.16 -51.39 -41.01
N GLU A 616 -10.60 -50.28 -41.48
CA GLU A 616 -10.91 -48.95 -40.95
C GLU A 616 -12.19 -48.37 -41.58
N VAL A 617 -13.27 -48.27 -40.80
CA VAL A 617 -14.54 -47.68 -41.24
C VAL A 617 -14.81 -46.40 -40.47
N LEU A 618 -14.88 -45.25 -41.15
CA LEU A 618 -15.18 -43.96 -40.51
C LEU A 618 -16.60 -43.97 -39.91
N ILE A 619 -16.72 -43.70 -38.61
CA ILE A 619 -18.00 -43.66 -37.89
C ILE A 619 -18.38 -42.27 -37.37
N SER A 620 -17.39 -41.38 -37.21
CA SER A 620 -17.63 -40.01 -36.75
C SER A 620 -16.49 -39.10 -37.18
N SER A 621 -16.82 -37.89 -37.60
CA SER A 621 -15.85 -36.90 -38.08
C SER A 621 -16.30 -35.50 -37.69
N LYS A 622 -15.38 -34.70 -37.17
CA LYS A 622 -15.62 -33.30 -36.80
C LYS A 622 -14.48 -32.43 -37.31
N VAL A 623 -14.80 -31.47 -38.15
CA VAL A 623 -13.86 -30.46 -38.67
C VAL A 623 -14.02 -29.19 -37.83
N MET A 624 -12.90 -28.59 -37.44
CA MET A 624 -12.88 -27.39 -36.62
C MET A 624 -12.65 -26.16 -37.50
N PRO A 625 -13.15 -24.97 -37.09
CA PRO A 625 -12.79 -23.71 -37.73
C PRO A 625 -11.27 -23.53 -37.78
N LYS A 626 -10.79 -22.83 -38.81
CA LYS A 626 -9.37 -22.45 -38.86
C LYS A 626 -9.04 -21.53 -37.67
N PRO A 627 -7.87 -21.70 -37.02
CA PRO A 627 -7.45 -20.81 -35.96
C PRO A 627 -7.24 -19.39 -36.49
N VAL A 628 -7.40 -18.39 -35.63
CA VAL A 628 -7.23 -16.97 -35.96
C VAL A 628 -6.20 -16.35 -35.01
N ALA A 629 -5.40 -15.41 -35.48
CA ALA A 629 -4.24 -14.87 -34.74
C ALA A 629 -4.58 -14.24 -33.37
N ASN A 630 -5.79 -13.72 -33.21
CA ASN A 630 -6.22 -13.00 -32.00
C ASN A 630 -7.14 -13.82 -31.08
N GLU A 631 -7.17 -15.14 -31.23
CA GLU A 631 -7.97 -16.02 -30.38
C GLU A 631 -7.44 -16.02 -28.93
N ILE A 632 -8.35 -15.86 -27.96
CA ILE A 632 -8.03 -15.87 -26.54
C ILE A 632 -7.84 -17.33 -26.09
N PRO A 633 -6.91 -17.64 -25.15
CA PRO A 633 -6.75 -19.00 -24.65
C PRO A 633 -8.05 -19.60 -24.12
N GLU A 634 -8.38 -20.80 -24.57
CA GLU A 634 -9.64 -21.50 -24.26
C GLU A 634 -9.37 -23.01 -24.06
N LEU A 635 -10.09 -23.60 -23.10
CA LEU A 635 -10.16 -25.05 -22.88
C LEU A 635 -11.45 -25.59 -23.47
N LYS A 636 -11.38 -26.75 -24.12
CA LYS A 636 -12.57 -27.34 -24.75
C LYS A 636 -12.59 -28.86 -24.66
N MET A 637 -13.75 -29.39 -24.29
CA MET A 637 -14.05 -30.83 -24.37
C MET A 637 -14.81 -31.14 -25.66
N TYR A 638 -14.13 -31.73 -26.65
CA TYR A 638 -14.76 -32.25 -27.86
C TYR A 638 -15.40 -33.60 -27.57
N LYS A 639 -16.60 -33.86 -28.10
CA LYS A 639 -17.32 -35.12 -27.93
C LYS A 639 -17.52 -35.78 -29.29
N MET A 640 -17.00 -36.99 -29.45
CA MET A 640 -17.09 -37.79 -30.66
C MET A 640 -18.08 -38.95 -30.42
N PRO A 641 -19.23 -38.99 -31.12
CA PRO A 641 -20.22 -40.02 -30.90
C PRO A 641 -19.78 -41.41 -31.39
N LEU A 642 -20.08 -42.44 -30.60
CA LEU A 642 -19.93 -43.85 -30.94
C LEU A 642 -21.24 -44.37 -31.56
N ASN A 643 -21.55 -43.92 -32.79
CA ASN A 643 -22.85 -44.09 -33.45
C ASN A 643 -23.24 -45.53 -33.87
N LYS A 644 -22.54 -46.58 -33.40
CA LYS A 644 -22.70 -47.96 -33.90
C LYS A 644 -22.84 -48.97 -32.77
N LYS A 645 -23.73 -49.95 -32.94
CA LYS A 645 -23.89 -51.10 -32.04
C LYS A 645 -22.75 -52.12 -32.27
N ASN A 646 -22.26 -52.75 -31.20
CA ASN A 646 -21.20 -53.77 -31.22
C ASN A 646 -19.82 -53.26 -31.68
N LEU A 647 -19.40 -52.10 -31.18
CA LEU A 647 -18.01 -51.64 -31.32
C LEU A 647 -17.16 -52.34 -30.26
N ASP A 648 -16.11 -53.06 -30.69
CA ASP A 648 -15.11 -53.64 -29.78
C ASP A 648 -13.84 -52.78 -29.73
N LYS A 649 -13.45 -52.18 -30.86
CA LYS A 649 -12.22 -51.39 -30.97
C LYS A 649 -12.37 -50.23 -31.94
N VAL A 650 -11.87 -49.06 -31.56
CA VAL A 650 -11.89 -47.85 -32.38
C VAL A 650 -10.51 -47.23 -32.53
N LYS A 651 -10.27 -46.56 -33.66
CA LYS A 651 -9.09 -45.72 -33.90
C LYS A 651 -9.53 -44.25 -33.89
N LEU A 652 -8.99 -43.49 -32.94
CA LEU A 652 -9.17 -42.04 -32.83
C LEU A 652 -7.99 -41.34 -33.51
N VAL A 653 -8.30 -40.43 -34.44
CA VAL A 653 -7.32 -39.62 -35.16
C VAL A 653 -7.63 -38.14 -34.89
N ILE A 654 -6.70 -37.45 -34.23
CA ILE A 654 -6.76 -36.02 -33.95
C ILE A 654 -5.73 -35.33 -34.83
N THR A 655 -6.20 -34.70 -35.90
CA THR A 655 -5.36 -33.99 -36.85
C THR A 655 -5.09 -32.56 -36.37
N SER A 656 -3.83 -32.16 -36.27
CA SER A 656 -3.44 -30.79 -35.89
C SER A 656 -3.40 -29.83 -37.08
N ASN A 657 -3.35 -28.52 -36.80
CA ASN A 657 -3.22 -27.49 -37.85
C ASN A 657 -1.82 -27.44 -38.49
N LYS A 658 -0.80 -28.04 -37.84
CA LYS A 658 0.61 -28.08 -38.24
C LYS A 658 1.34 -26.74 -38.28
N LYS A 659 0.66 -25.67 -38.67
CA LYS A 659 1.22 -24.33 -38.85
C LYS A 659 0.35 -23.27 -38.17
N LEU A 660 0.98 -22.17 -37.78
CA LEU A 660 0.29 -21.01 -37.22
C LEU A 660 -0.55 -20.29 -38.27
N PRO A 661 -1.68 -19.67 -37.85
CA PRO A 661 -2.61 -19.02 -38.75
C PRO A 661 -2.07 -17.73 -39.34
N GLU A 662 -2.72 -17.29 -40.42
CA GLU A 662 -2.47 -16.01 -41.07
C GLU A 662 -2.68 -14.84 -40.10
N GLY A 663 -1.79 -13.85 -40.16
CA GLY A 663 -1.83 -12.66 -39.29
C GLY A 663 -1.18 -12.84 -37.92
N HIS A 664 -0.64 -14.03 -37.61
CA HIS A 664 0.22 -14.22 -36.43
C HIS A 664 1.64 -13.71 -36.71
N PRO A 665 2.37 -13.09 -35.75
CA PRO A 665 3.73 -12.59 -35.99
C PRO A 665 4.73 -13.65 -36.48
N ALA A 666 4.46 -14.92 -36.20
CA ALA A 666 5.22 -16.08 -36.66
C ALA A 666 4.38 -16.97 -37.60
N GLU A 667 3.63 -16.36 -38.51
CA GLU A 667 2.80 -17.08 -39.48
C GLU A 667 3.59 -18.19 -40.20
N GLY A 668 2.96 -19.36 -40.38
CA GLY A 668 3.56 -20.49 -41.08
C GLY A 668 4.54 -21.35 -40.26
N GLU A 669 4.99 -20.88 -39.09
CA GLU A 669 5.80 -21.66 -38.15
C GLU A 669 5.02 -22.86 -37.58
N PRO A 670 5.70 -23.93 -37.12
CA PRO A 670 5.06 -25.11 -36.55
C PRO A 670 4.12 -24.79 -35.37
N ALA A 671 2.89 -25.31 -35.45
CA ALA A 671 1.90 -25.19 -34.39
C ALA A 671 1.77 -26.49 -33.59
N TRP A 672 1.59 -26.33 -32.29
CA TRP A 672 1.35 -27.40 -31.34
C TRP A 672 -0.13 -27.81 -31.32
N LEU A 673 -0.36 -29.09 -31.09
CA LEU A 673 -1.61 -29.67 -30.61
C LEU A 673 -1.41 -30.12 -29.16
N PHE A 674 -2.25 -29.64 -28.25
CA PHE A 674 -2.21 -30.03 -26.84
C PHE A 674 -3.48 -30.76 -26.46
N VAL A 675 -3.33 -31.97 -25.92
CA VAL A 675 -4.42 -32.80 -25.40
C VAL A 675 -4.06 -33.19 -23.97
N SER A 676 -4.96 -32.92 -23.02
CA SER A 676 -4.74 -33.35 -21.63
C SER A 676 -5.37 -34.73 -21.39
N GLU A 677 -6.57 -34.97 -21.92
CA GLU A 677 -7.40 -36.11 -21.53
C GLU A 677 -8.21 -36.65 -22.72
N ILE A 678 -8.32 -37.98 -22.79
CA ILE A 678 -9.23 -38.72 -23.65
C ILE A 678 -10.01 -39.68 -22.76
N ILE A 679 -11.33 -39.53 -22.73
CA ILE A 679 -12.17 -40.19 -21.72
C ILE A 679 -13.47 -40.71 -22.33
N PHE A 680 -14.05 -41.75 -21.75
CA PHE A 680 -15.39 -42.18 -22.11
C PHE A 680 -16.44 -41.26 -21.48
N LEU A 681 -17.48 -40.92 -22.25
CA LEU A 681 -18.58 -40.07 -21.83
C LEU A 681 -19.93 -40.77 -22.06
N LEU A 682 -20.90 -40.44 -21.18
CA LEU A 682 -22.29 -40.91 -21.25
C LEU A 682 -23.20 -39.88 -21.91
#